data_AF-H2IQ92-F1
#
_entry.id   AF-H2IQ92-F1
#
_cell.length_a   1.000
_cell.length_b   1.000
_cell.length_c   1.000
_cell.angle_alpha   90.00
_cell.angle_beta   90.00
_cell.angle_gamma   90.00
#
_symmetry.space_group_name_H-M   'P 1'
#
loop_
_entity.id
_entity.type
_entity.pdbx_description
1 polymer ?
#
loop_
_entity_poly.entity_id
_entity_poly.type
_entity_poly.pdbx_seq_one_letter_code
_entity_poly.pdbx_strand_id
1 'polypeptide(L)'
;MTDKAGGKTARVPLHFRFPVAKNEKGGEFAHCEEFLDHLDNSEAGGFWPVGRNGLWHGAIHITHASAPWCALSSPSVAEQESHPTPFTGQQPLRNMADGEVVACRVCSDLKEASWWGNPVPHACSFVLIRHYVQPGETTQSGLTFYTLYMNLAPWSAYTNDNAHNWTVNWPSGLKSFADKSRAWQTGTLPRGTKITWDNTDPALKSDEGGTVMGLVTLQQNVHTADMDLQSGDKVWISVRDAANLKPEFSGAKRPVWWETLLPLHQHTLELDKVVCPDPVPVKAGDAIGHLGYLGHLSNSRFSMKHKGQYQVHIECFTADDNLAHFLTNPEQVGNDKPAWLKFIPGVTAYDYSDWPMKFEPRKAPSTLDAVQRLADEARSAKDGHTGQLYWCSGQKMDWIRDEDTKKLSRYDLAGQGFERVDIPTTGFKYLGENRSRKGFIHKLMEVLHFASKQEQRTKYGAMEYEYERFLRDIDADREYDRHHILSWLYVPMLRHSLNRLIIKHTSAWAYFSHAMWEEEHLSDYRKNEPGEAEYWDSVLKNEVWMPDLDKSKVNLPTELWHMHPIMFLDAISAPKASGWAHSPFADLLGNVESKNDYTAYNRTWPHPHPTHAEAHYKTNLTSMTLGEVMDAQKNHDMFATGRFQIITPTLKEAVEKLQLDTNALYDEAMQDKIFEEYLIKLKREPIINYLEGGGSVEDAIYAWAMEFASAGVRKGKIISKGHTAHIEGVSYYSGDGLNRSHIMPDEMVSVLEVSKNGKK
;
A
#
# COMPACT_ATOMS: atom_id res chain seq x y z
N MET A 1 -4.32 20.32 36.48
CA MET A 1 -5.76 20.35 36.79
C MET A 1 -6.20 18.92 37.05
N THR A 2 -6.92 18.72 38.14
CA THR A 2 -7.51 17.47 38.67
C THR A 2 -7.76 16.34 37.67
N ASP A 3 -7.18 15.17 37.98
CA ASP A 3 -7.56 13.86 37.46
C ASP A 3 -9.07 13.68 37.50
N LYS A 4 -9.68 13.50 36.33
CA LYS A 4 -11.01 12.91 36.21
C LYS A 4 -10.83 11.44 35.85
N ALA A 5 -11.46 10.61 36.68
CA ALA A 5 -11.66 9.18 36.50
C ALA A 5 -11.91 8.79 35.04
N GLY A 6 -11.28 7.69 34.61
CA GLY A 6 -11.29 7.14 33.26
C GLY A 6 -12.67 7.13 32.63
N GLY A 7 -12.91 8.11 31.76
CA GLY A 7 -13.99 8.04 30.79
C GLY A 7 -13.63 7.00 29.75
N LYS A 8 -14.53 6.05 29.51
CA LYS A 8 -14.44 5.17 28.33
C LYS A 8 -14.39 6.06 27.09
N THR A 9 -13.26 6.06 26.40
CA THR A 9 -13.09 6.76 25.12
C THR A 9 -13.50 5.81 24.00
N ALA A 10 -14.13 6.33 22.94
CA ALA A 10 -14.56 5.50 21.83
C ALA A 10 -13.34 4.86 21.15
N ARG A 11 -13.44 3.58 20.79
CA ARG A 11 -12.42 2.88 19.98
C ARG A 11 -12.17 3.66 18.70
N VAL A 12 -10.90 3.83 18.35
CA VAL A 12 -10.48 4.49 17.12
C VAL A 12 -9.75 3.46 16.26
N PRO A 13 -10.43 2.82 15.29
CA PRO A 13 -9.77 1.94 14.33
C PRO A 13 -8.89 2.76 13.39
N LEU A 14 -7.77 2.19 12.99
CA LEU A 14 -6.85 2.79 12.03
C LEU A 14 -6.94 2.05 10.70
N HIS A 15 -7.30 2.75 9.62
CA HIS A 15 -7.23 2.19 8.27
C HIS A 15 -5.82 2.31 7.71
N PHE A 16 -5.39 1.34 6.91
CA PHE A 16 -4.08 1.34 6.26
C PHE A 16 -4.15 1.16 4.74
N ARG A 17 -3.32 1.94 4.04
CA ARG A 17 -3.03 1.82 2.62
C ARG A 17 -1.52 1.89 2.40
N PHE A 18 -1.03 1.18 1.38
CA PHE A 18 0.37 1.28 1.00
C PHE A 18 0.67 2.68 0.44
N PRO A 19 1.88 3.23 0.69
CA PRO A 19 2.23 4.61 0.33
C PRO A 19 2.27 4.85 -1.19
N VAL A 20 2.28 3.79 -2.00
CA VAL A 20 2.14 3.85 -3.46
C VAL A 20 1.14 2.81 -3.95
N ALA A 21 0.53 3.07 -5.10
CA ALA A 21 -0.18 2.06 -5.86
C ALA A 21 0.81 1.08 -6.51
N LYS A 22 0.35 -0.14 -6.80
CA LYS A 22 1.13 -1.21 -7.43
C LYS A 22 1.48 -0.93 -8.90
N ASN A 23 0.71 -0.07 -9.56
CA ASN A 23 0.92 0.30 -10.96
C ASN A 23 0.31 1.67 -11.27
N GLU A 24 0.59 2.16 -12.48
CA GLU A 24 0.09 3.44 -13.02
C GLU A 24 -1.45 3.56 -13.07
N LYS A 25 -2.17 2.44 -13.02
CA LYS A 25 -3.65 2.40 -13.03
C LYS A 25 -4.25 2.46 -11.63
N GLY A 26 -3.43 2.49 -10.57
CA GLY A 26 -3.91 2.59 -9.20
C GLY A 26 -4.18 1.25 -8.51
N GLY A 27 -3.63 0.13 -9.03
CA GLY A 27 -3.78 -1.19 -8.40
C GLY A 27 -3.26 -1.25 -6.95
N GLU A 28 -3.78 -2.18 -6.16
CA GLU A 28 -3.39 -2.36 -4.75
C GLU A 28 -2.45 -3.55 -4.56
N PHE A 29 -1.63 -3.50 -3.51
CA PHE A 29 -0.94 -4.68 -3.00
C PHE A 29 -1.89 -5.45 -2.06
N ALA A 30 -1.84 -6.77 -2.16
CA ALA A 30 -2.66 -7.69 -1.39
C ALA A 30 -2.29 -7.67 0.10
N HIS A 31 -1.00 -7.72 0.41
CA HIS A 31 -0.49 -7.81 1.79
C HIS A 31 0.92 -7.22 1.94
N CYS A 32 1.38 -7.08 3.18
CA CYS A 32 2.68 -6.49 3.54
C CYS A 32 3.85 -7.15 2.80
N GLU A 33 3.89 -8.49 2.72
CA GLU A 33 5.00 -9.20 2.04
C GLU A 33 5.12 -8.86 0.57
N GLU A 34 4.01 -8.72 -0.16
CA GLU A 34 4.04 -8.37 -1.57
C GLU A 34 4.66 -6.97 -1.77
N PHE A 35 4.33 -6.03 -0.87
CA PHE A 35 4.91 -4.69 -0.91
C PHE A 35 6.41 -4.69 -0.56
N LEU A 36 6.81 -5.43 0.46
CA LEU A 36 8.23 -5.52 0.84
C LEU A 36 9.06 -6.20 -0.26
N ASP A 37 8.55 -7.26 -0.88
CA ASP A 37 9.20 -7.90 -2.02
C ASP A 37 9.29 -6.97 -3.23
N HIS A 38 8.27 -6.15 -3.49
CA HIS A 38 8.29 -5.14 -4.55
C HIS A 38 9.42 -4.13 -4.36
N LEU A 39 9.61 -3.65 -3.12
CA LEU A 39 10.72 -2.76 -2.79
C LEU A 39 12.07 -3.47 -2.88
N ASP A 40 12.23 -4.64 -2.26
CA ASP A 40 13.50 -5.38 -2.24
C ASP A 40 14.02 -5.73 -3.65
N ASN A 41 13.10 -5.97 -4.60
CA ASN A 41 13.46 -6.29 -5.99
C ASN A 41 13.83 -5.07 -6.84
N SER A 42 13.46 -3.86 -6.41
CA SER A 42 13.52 -2.65 -7.25
C SER A 42 14.42 -1.55 -6.67
N GLU A 43 14.49 -1.44 -5.35
CA GLU A 43 15.24 -0.40 -4.66
C GLU A 43 16.72 -0.76 -4.48
N ALA A 44 17.60 0.18 -4.79
CA ALA A 44 19.06 0.00 -4.70
C ALA A 44 19.64 0.40 -3.31
N GLY A 45 18.80 0.87 -2.39
CA GLY A 45 19.18 1.43 -1.09
C GLY A 45 17.97 1.93 -0.29
N GLY A 46 18.23 2.68 0.79
CA GLY A 46 17.17 3.23 1.64
C GLY A 46 16.51 2.20 2.57
N PHE A 47 17.26 1.19 2.98
CA PHE A 47 16.77 0.11 3.82
C PHE A 47 16.71 0.50 5.29
N TRP A 48 15.75 -0.04 6.02
CA TRP A 48 15.69 0.01 7.48
C TRP A 48 16.58 -1.09 8.09
N PRO A 49 17.24 -0.89 9.26
CA PRO A 49 17.43 0.37 10.00
C PRO A 49 18.78 1.04 9.71
N VAL A 50 19.54 0.54 8.74
CA VAL A 50 20.87 1.05 8.37
C VAL A 50 20.85 1.39 6.88
N GLY A 51 21.45 2.50 6.47
CA GLY A 51 21.56 2.88 5.07
C GLY A 51 22.70 2.15 4.38
N ARG A 52 22.71 2.14 3.04
CA ARG A 52 23.84 1.62 2.24
C ARG A 52 25.16 2.36 2.51
N ASN A 53 25.07 3.63 2.92
CA ASN A 53 26.19 4.44 3.37
C ASN A 53 26.72 4.05 4.77
N GLY A 54 26.08 3.09 5.44
CA GLY A 54 26.44 2.65 6.79
C GLY A 54 25.95 3.58 7.90
N LEU A 55 25.05 4.51 7.57
CA LEU A 55 24.42 5.40 8.55
C LEU A 55 23.18 4.74 9.18
N TRP A 56 22.81 5.18 10.39
CA TRP A 56 21.44 5.06 10.90
C TRP A 56 20.43 5.48 9.83
N HIS A 57 19.37 4.71 9.70
CA HIS A 57 18.31 5.01 8.75
C HIS A 57 16.95 4.68 9.35
N GLY A 58 16.27 5.70 9.86
CA GLY A 58 14.96 5.60 10.52
C GLY A 58 13.76 5.44 9.58
N ALA A 59 14.00 5.05 8.32
CA ALA A 59 13.06 5.22 7.22
C ALA A 59 13.10 4.10 6.20
N ILE A 60 12.19 4.19 5.23
CA ILE A 60 12.29 3.52 3.94
C ILE A 60 12.37 4.57 2.82
N HIS A 61 13.03 4.24 1.71
CA HIS A 61 12.94 5.02 0.48
C HIS A 61 12.01 4.32 -0.52
N ILE A 62 11.26 5.13 -1.26
CA ILE A 62 10.56 4.69 -2.47
C ILE A 62 11.03 5.58 -3.60
N THR A 63 11.48 4.98 -4.68
CA THR A 63 12.05 5.69 -5.82
C THR A 63 11.28 5.40 -7.10
N HIS A 64 11.57 6.16 -8.15
CA HIS A 64 11.02 5.87 -9.48
C HIS A 64 11.44 4.49 -10.05
N ALA A 65 12.37 3.77 -9.42
CA ALA A 65 12.67 2.39 -9.81
C ALA A 65 11.52 1.43 -9.47
N SER A 66 10.87 1.62 -8.30
CA SER A 66 9.74 0.80 -7.87
C SER A 66 8.38 1.43 -8.16
N ALA A 67 8.30 2.77 -8.24
CA ALA A 67 7.05 3.49 -8.45
C ALA A 67 7.22 4.68 -9.43
N PRO A 68 7.60 4.45 -10.70
CA PRO A 68 7.81 5.52 -11.68
C PRO A 68 6.56 6.38 -11.91
N TRP A 69 5.37 5.81 -11.78
CA TRP A 69 4.09 6.52 -11.88
C TRP A 69 3.84 7.53 -10.75
N CYS A 70 4.63 7.49 -9.66
CA CYS A 70 4.58 8.46 -8.57
C CYS A 70 5.60 9.60 -8.72
N ALA A 71 6.51 9.52 -9.70
CA ALA A 71 7.46 10.60 -9.97
C ALA A 71 6.76 11.76 -10.67
N LEU A 72 7.09 12.99 -10.27
CA LEU A 72 6.54 14.20 -10.85
C LEU A 72 7.66 15.19 -11.12
N SER A 73 7.86 15.50 -12.40
CA SER A 73 8.92 16.40 -12.82
C SER A 73 8.55 17.87 -12.64
N SER A 74 9.54 18.67 -12.22
CA SER A 74 9.43 20.13 -12.26
C SER A 74 9.91 20.70 -13.60
N PRO A 75 9.69 22.00 -13.87
CA PRO A 75 10.27 22.69 -15.02
C PRO A 75 11.81 22.87 -14.97
N SER A 76 12.50 22.35 -13.95
CA SER A 76 13.95 22.51 -13.76
C SER A 76 14.76 21.97 -14.94
N VAL A 77 15.71 22.77 -15.43
CA VAL A 77 16.61 22.40 -16.54
C VAL A 77 17.53 21.26 -16.14
N ALA A 78 18.10 21.29 -14.95
CA ALA A 78 19.02 20.26 -14.46
C ALA A 78 18.33 18.89 -14.31
N GLU A 79 17.04 18.91 -13.93
CA GLU A 79 16.20 17.73 -13.91
C GLU A 79 15.97 17.16 -15.31
N GLN A 80 15.65 18.01 -16.29
CA GLN A 80 15.47 17.64 -17.70
C GLN A 80 16.76 17.10 -18.34
N GLU A 81 17.93 17.62 -17.97
CA GLU A 81 19.21 17.08 -18.42
C GLU A 81 19.46 15.65 -17.91
N SER A 82 19.04 15.36 -16.68
CA SER A 82 19.14 14.04 -16.07
C SER A 82 18.08 13.06 -16.57
N HIS A 83 16.86 13.55 -16.80
CA HIS A 83 15.70 12.80 -17.28
C HIS A 83 15.02 13.55 -18.43
N PRO A 84 15.45 13.32 -19.69
CA PRO A 84 14.94 14.05 -20.85
C PRO A 84 13.45 13.84 -21.12
N THR A 85 12.86 12.78 -20.59
CA THR A 85 11.42 12.53 -20.60
C THR A 85 10.85 12.81 -19.21
N PRO A 86 10.09 13.91 -19.04
CA PRO A 86 9.49 14.26 -17.75
C PRO A 86 8.49 13.21 -17.28
N PHE A 87 8.49 12.92 -15.98
CA PHE A 87 7.45 12.14 -15.32
C PHE A 87 6.22 13.01 -15.05
N THR A 88 5.04 12.43 -15.23
CA THR A 88 3.76 13.17 -15.18
C THR A 88 2.96 12.98 -13.90
N GLY A 89 3.44 12.13 -12.97
CA GLY A 89 2.73 11.85 -11.71
C GLY A 89 1.35 11.23 -11.93
N GLN A 90 1.27 10.11 -12.66
CA GLN A 90 0.00 9.43 -12.95
C GLN A 90 -0.74 8.99 -11.68
N GLN A 91 0.00 8.65 -10.62
CA GLN A 91 -0.55 8.34 -9.31
C GLN A 91 0.20 9.12 -8.23
N PRO A 92 -0.48 9.64 -7.20
CA PRO A 92 0.18 10.28 -6.09
C PRO A 92 0.78 9.26 -5.12
N LEU A 93 1.74 9.73 -4.33
CA LEU A 93 2.00 9.12 -3.02
C LEU A 93 0.73 9.22 -2.17
N ARG A 94 0.51 8.19 -1.36
CA ARG A 94 -0.70 8.03 -0.56
C ARG A 94 -0.38 8.14 0.92
N ASN A 95 -1.27 8.80 1.65
CA ASN A 95 -1.29 8.75 3.11
C ASN A 95 -1.48 7.29 3.55
N MET A 96 -0.59 6.79 4.40
CA MET A 96 -0.65 5.38 4.79
C MET A 96 -1.78 5.12 5.77
N ALA A 97 -2.11 6.05 6.66
CA ALA A 97 -3.09 5.83 7.71
C ALA A 97 -3.91 7.07 8.03
N ASP A 98 -5.14 6.89 8.53
CA ASP A 98 -5.97 8.02 8.96
C ASP A 98 -5.24 8.89 9.98
N GLY A 99 -5.34 10.21 9.82
CA GLY A 99 -4.63 11.15 10.68
C GLY A 99 -4.90 12.60 10.33
N GLU A 100 -3.99 13.46 10.73
CA GLU A 100 -4.06 14.90 10.52
C GLU A 100 -2.68 15.48 10.20
N VAL A 101 -2.60 16.35 9.19
CA VAL A 101 -1.38 17.09 8.89
C VAL A 101 -1.16 18.13 9.98
N VAL A 102 -0.01 18.08 10.63
CA VAL A 102 0.33 18.94 11.78
C VAL A 102 1.54 19.82 11.56
N ALA A 103 2.40 19.47 10.60
CA ALA A 103 3.47 20.33 10.12
C ALA A 103 3.79 20.03 8.65
N CYS A 104 4.23 21.03 7.91
CA CYS A 104 4.65 20.85 6.53
C CYS A 104 5.63 21.94 6.10
N ARG A 105 6.37 21.67 5.03
CA ARG A 105 7.05 22.68 4.22
C ARG A 105 6.76 22.39 2.76
N VAL A 106 6.19 23.36 2.06
CA VAL A 106 6.03 23.28 0.60
C VAL A 106 7.05 24.21 -0.02
N CYS A 107 8.09 23.65 -0.64
CA CYS A 107 9.07 24.46 -1.35
C CYS A 107 8.46 25.02 -2.64
N SER A 108 8.76 26.28 -2.96
CA SER A 108 8.31 26.88 -4.22
C SER A 108 8.87 26.12 -5.42
N ASP A 109 10.13 25.69 -5.30
CA ASP A 109 10.89 24.93 -6.30
C ASP A 109 11.96 24.04 -5.64
N LEU A 110 12.74 23.30 -6.43
CA LEU A 110 13.91 22.56 -5.94
C LEU A 110 14.91 23.49 -5.23
N LYS A 111 15.50 23.01 -4.13
CA LYS A 111 16.62 23.67 -3.46
C LYS A 111 17.94 23.25 -4.09
N GLU A 112 18.97 24.06 -3.96
CA GLU A 112 20.31 23.75 -4.46
C GLU A 112 21.25 23.40 -3.30
N ALA A 113 22.00 22.32 -3.46
CA ALA A 113 23.17 22.00 -2.65
C ALA A 113 24.43 22.32 -3.46
N SER A 114 25.50 22.76 -2.80
CA SER A 114 26.76 23.06 -3.49
C SER A 114 27.70 21.86 -3.47
N TRP A 115 28.17 21.42 -4.64
CA TRP A 115 29.20 20.40 -4.77
C TRP A 115 30.39 20.94 -5.58
N TRP A 116 31.47 21.29 -4.88
CA TRP A 116 32.61 22.01 -5.49
C TRP A 116 32.17 23.30 -6.18
N GLY A 117 31.22 24.02 -5.56
CA GLY A 117 30.61 25.22 -6.14
C GLY A 117 29.59 24.98 -7.27
N ASN A 118 29.35 23.73 -7.69
CA ASN A 118 28.32 23.42 -8.68
C ASN A 118 26.97 23.16 -8.00
N PRO A 119 25.86 23.71 -8.53
CA PRO A 119 24.54 23.47 -7.96
C PRO A 119 24.07 22.03 -8.22
N VAL A 120 23.54 21.41 -7.17
CA VAL A 120 22.92 20.08 -7.19
C VAL A 120 21.48 20.23 -6.68
N PRO A 121 20.48 20.19 -7.58
CA PRO A 121 19.11 20.44 -7.20
C PRO A 121 18.51 19.24 -6.46
N HIS A 122 17.70 19.52 -5.43
CA HIS A 122 17.04 18.52 -4.62
C HIS A 122 15.72 19.03 -4.04
N ALA A 123 14.73 18.15 -3.97
CA ALA A 123 13.43 18.40 -3.38
C ALA A 123 13.52 18.37 -1.85
N CYS A 124 12.95 19.38 -1.18
CA CYS A 124 12.96 19.48 0.30
C CYS A 124 11.57 19.71 0.91
N SER A 125 10.51 19.56 0.10
CA SER A 125 9.14 19.63 0.61
C SER A 125 8.86 18.43 1.50
N PHE A 126 8.08 18.64 2.56
CA PHE A 126 7.66 17.55 3.44
C PHE A 126 6.27 17.79 4.03
N VAL A 127 5.67 16.69 4.49
CA VAL A 127 4.48 16.72 5.32
C VAL A 127 4.65 15.76 6.49
N LEU A 128 4.28 16.23 7.68
CA LEU A 128 4.24 15.47 8.92
C LEU A 128 2.77 15.24 9.31
N ILE A 129 2.40 13.98 9.44
CA ILE A 129 1.04 13.55 9.77
C ILE A 129 1.06 12.93 11.16
N ARG A 130 0.18 13.41 12.04
CA ARG A 130 -0.09 12.82 13.35
C ARG A 130 -1.23 11.83 13.24
N HIS A 131 -1.05 10.68 13.86
CA HIS A 131 -2.03 9.60 13.92
C HIS A 131 -2.35 9.28 15.37
N TYR A 132 -3.57 8.79 15.59
CA TYR A 132 -3.99 8.26 16.88
C TYR A 132 -4.74 6.96 16.66
N VAL A 133 -4.33 5.91 17.36
CA VAL A 133 -5.00 4.61 17.39
C VAL A 133 -5.32 4.24 18.83
N GLN A 134 -6.52 3.70 19.05
CA GLN A 134 -6.93 3.17 20.36
C GLN A 134 -7.80 1.92 20.13
N PRO A 135 -7.21 0.71 20.12
CA PRO A 135 -7.95 -0.52 19.90
C PRO A 135 -8.92 -0.85 21.04
N GLY A 136 -8.59 -0.48 22.29
CA GLY A 136 -9.37 -0.75 23.49
C GLY A 136 -10.27 0.41 23.92
N GLU A 137 -10.87 0.28 25.09
CA GLU A 137 -11.83 1.26 25.63
C GLU A 137 -11.14 2.40 26.40
N THR A 138 -9.86 2.21 26.75
CA THR A 138 -9.10 3.16 27.57
C THR A 138 -7.88 3.67 26.83
N THR A 139 -7.34 4.80 27.30
CA THR A 139 -6.11 5.38 26.78
C THR A 139 -4.87 4.51 27.00
N GLN A 140 -4.94 3.45 27.83
CA GLN A 140 -3.83 2.50 27.99
C GLN A 140 -3.53 1.72 26.71
N SER A 141 -4.54 1.51 25.87
CA SER A 141 -4.38 0.95 24.52
C SER A 141 -4.19 2.04 23.45
N GLY A 142 -4.05 3.31 23.85
CA GLY A 142 -3.86 4.43 22.94
C GLY A 142 -2.39 4.59 22.52
N LEU A 143 -2.16 5.01 21.29
CA LEU A 143 -0.84 5.46 20.84
C LEU A 143 -0.98 6.65 19.87
N THR A 144 -0.27 7.73 20.17
CA THR A 144 0.01 8.80 19.22
C THR A 144 1.30 8.49 18.50
N PHE A 145 1.32 8.55 17.18
CA PHE A 145 2.54 8.39 16.38
C PHE A 145 2.46 9.27 15.15
N TYR A 146 3.57 9.35 14.41
CA TYR A 146 3.72 10.25 13.29
C TYR A 146 4.29 9.53 12.08
N THR A 147 3.84 9.93 10.89
CA THR A 147 4.52 9.61 9.64
C THR A 147 5.05 10.89 9.01
N LEU A 148 6.31 10.84 8.58
CA LEU A 148 6.98 11.94 7.86
C LEU A 148 7.20 11.50 6.42
N TYR A 149 6.71 12.28 5.47
CA TYR A 149 7.04 12.14 4.06
C TYR A 149 7.94 13.30 3.65
N MET A 150 9.20 13.00 3.40
CA MET A 150 10.27 13.96 3.11
C MET A 150 10.72 13.80 1.66
N ASN A 151 11.23 14.88 1.07
CA ASN A 151 11.67 14.96 -0.33
C ASN A 151 10.53 14.86 -1.35
N LEU A 152 9.38 15.47 -1.03
CA LEU A 152 8.23 15.55 -1.93
C LEU A 152 8.47 16.57 -3.05
N ALA A 153 7.85 16.32 -4.21
CA ALA A 153 7.88 17.25 -5.35
C ALA A 153 7.47 18.68 -4.93
N PRO A 154 8.16 19.74 -5.42
CA PRO A 154 7.89 21.13 -5.06
C PRO A 154 6.61 21.66 -5.71
N TRP A 155 6.17 22.85 -5.30
CA TRP A 155 5.01 23.53 -5.86
C TRP A 155 5.10 23.70 -7.39
N SER A 156 6.27 24.09 -7.92
CA SER A 156 6.54 24.26 -9.36
C SER A 156 6.24 23.01 -10.20
N ALA A 157 6.28 21.81 -9.62
CA ALA A 157 5.96 20.56 -10.32
C ALA A 157 4.45 20.37 -10.56
N TYR A 158 3.60 21.09 -9.80
CA TYR A 158 2.14 21.04 -9.90
C TYR A 158 1.56 22.25 -10.66
N THR A 159 2.40 23.09 -11.26
CA THR A 159 1.97 24.24 -12.06
C THR A 159 1.87 23.87 -13.54
N ASN A 160 1.07 22.85 -13.84
CA ASN A 160 0.59 22.55 -15.19
C ASN A 160 -0.93 22.79 -15.21
N ASP A 161 -1.31 24.07 -15.18
CA ASP A 161 -2.68 24.44 -15.49
C ASP A 161 -2.85 24.32 -17.02
N ASN A 162 -3.83 23.55 -17.49
CA ASN A 162 -4.21 23.64 -18.90
C ASN A 162 -4.85 25.01 -19.06
N ALA A 163 -4.10 25.98 -19.56
CA ALA A 163 -4.48 27.40 -19.66
C ALA A 163 -5.79 27.65 -20.42
N HIS A 164 -6.36 26.60 -21.01
CA HIS A 164 -7.54 26.66 -21.85
C HIS A 164 -8.70 25.79 -21.38
N ASN A 165 -8.55 24.91 -20.39
CA ASN A 165 -9.67 24.09 -19.91
C ASN A 165 -10.23 24.65 -18.62
N TRP A 166 -11.55 24.66 -18.48
CA TRP A 166 -12.25 25.27 -17.36
C TRP A 166 -13.51 24.48 -17.01
N THR A 167 -13.93 24.59 -15.76
CA THR A 167 -15.20 24.05 -15.27
C THR A 167 -16.07 25.19 -14.75
N VAL A 168 -17.35 25.19 -15.11
CA VAL A 168 -18.34 26.13 -14.57
C VAL A 168 -18.45 25.93 -13.05
N ASN A 169 -18.13 26.96 -12.28
CA ASN A 169 -18.03 26.89 -10.81
C ASN A 169 -19.11 27.72 -10.08
N TRP A 170 -19.93 28.47 -10.81
CA TRP A 170 -21.00 29.26 -10.21
C TRP A 170 -22.14 28.37 -9.65
N PRO A 171 -22.60 28.54 -8.40
CA PRO A 171 -23.58 27.66 -7.76
C PRO A 171 -24.89 27.45 -8.54
N SER A 172 -25.39 28.48 -9.22
CA SER A 172 -26.62 28.40 -10.02
C SER A 172 -26.38 28.05 -11.50
N GLY A 173 -25.15 27.69 -11.88
CA GLY A 173 -24.75 27.55 -13.28
C GLY A 173 -24.58 28.90 -13.99
N LEU A 174 -24.15 28.86 -15.25
CA LEU A 174 -23.92 30.05 -16.08
C LEU A 174 -24.85 30.07 -17.29
N LYS A 175 -25.52 31.20 -17.52
CA LYS A 175 -26.33 31.39 -18.72
C LYS A 175 -25.44 31.34 -19.97
N SER A 176 -25.85 30.55 -20.95
CA SER A 176 -25.24 30.45 -22.26
C SER A 176 -26.05 31.22 -23.30
N PHE A 177 -25.37 31.80 -24.28
CA PHE A 177 -25.96 32.62 -25.33
C PHE A 177 -25.45 32.19 -26.70
N ALA A 178 -26.28 32.37 -27.73
CA ALA A 178 -25.91 32.08 -29.12
C ALA A 178 -24.87 33.08 -29.66
N ASP A 179 -24.87 34.32 -29.14
CA ASP A 179 -23.95 35.38 -29.54
C ASP A 179 -23.56 36.29 -28.36
N LYS A 180 -22.55 37.13 -28.59
CA LYS A 180 -22.03 38.11 -27.63
C LYS A 180 -23.00 39.24 -27.25
N SER A 181 -24.05 39.48 -28.04
CA SER A 181 -25.06 40.53 -27.76
C SER A 181 -26.03 40.13 -26.64
N ARG A 182 -26.08 38.83 -26.29
CA ARG A 182 -27.00 38.24 -25.31
C ARG A 182 -28.47 38.31 -25.75
N ALA A 183 -28.73 38.53 -27.04
CA ALA A 183 -30.09 38.61 -27.59
C ALA A 183 -30.85 37.29 -27.47
N TRP A 184 -30.14 36.16 -27.55
CA TRP A 184 -30.73 34.83 -27.46
C TRP A 184 -29.99 33.96 -26.44
N GLN A 185 -30.67 33.60 -25.36
CA GLN A 185 -30.17 32.65 -24.36
C GLN A 185 -30.39 31.22 -24.89
N THR A 186 -29.33 30.41 -24.93
CA THR A 186 -29.40 29.01 -25.38
C THR A 186 -29.71 28.03 -24.25
N GLY A 187 -29.50 28.44 -23.00
CA GLY A 187 -29.82 27.66 -21.80
C GLY A 187 -29.03 28.14 -20.59
N THR A 188 -28.87 27.26 -19.59
CA THR A 188 -27.98 27.47 -18.45
C THR A 188 -27.04 26.28 -18.31
N LEU A 189 -25.73 26.51 -18.46
CA LEU A 189 -24.71 25.51 -18.19
C LEU A 189 -24.68 25.17 -16.69
N PRO A 190 -24.95 23.93 -16.29
CA PRO A 190 -24.89 23.53 -14.88
C PRO A 190 -23.50 23.72 -14.27
N ARG A 191 -23.44 23.87 -12.94
CA ARG A 191 -22.17 23.77 -12.21
C ARG A 191 -21.51 22.41 -12.50
N GLY A 192 -20.20 22.40 -12.74
CA GLY A 192 -19.47 21.20 -13.14
C GLY A 192 -19.36 20.99 -14.65
N THR A 193 -20.00 21.83 -15.48
CA THR A 193 -19.87 21.74 -16.95
C THR A 193 -18.43 22.05 -17.38
N LYS A 194 -17.83 21.13 -18.13
CA LYS A 194 -16.47 21.25 -18.67
C LYS A 194 -16.44 21.99 -20.00
N ILE A 195 -15.56 22.99 -20.11
CA ILE A 195 -15.44 23.87 -21.27
C ILE A 195 -13.97 24.13 -21.63
N THR A 196 -13.70 24.41 -22.89
CA THR A 196 -12.42 24.96 -23.35
C THR A 196 -12.60 26.42 -23.76
N TRP A 197 -11.73 27.29 -23.25
CA TRP A 197 -11.68 28.70 -23.54
C TRP A 197 -10.24 29.22 -23.48
N ASP A 198 -9.72 29.69 -24.61
CA ASP A 198 -8.47 30.44 -24.65
C ASP A 198 -8.75 31.92 -24.36
N ASN A 199 -8.42 32.35 -23.15
CA ASN A 199 -8.64 33.73 -22.71
C ASN A 199 -7.60 34.71 -23.28
N THR A 200 -6.56 34.21 -23.95
CA THR A 200 -5.52 35.02 -24.60
C THR A 200 -5.89 35.37 -26.05
N ASP A 201 -6.79 34.59 -26.68
CA ASP A 201 -7.30 34.89 -28.02
C ASP A 201 -8.35 36.02 -27.98
N PRO A 202 -8.06 37.20 -28.58
CA PRO A 202 -9.01 38.30 -28.62
C PRO A 202 -10.31 37.98 -29.37
N ALA A 203 -10.30 37.00 -30.28
CA ALA A 203 -11.50 36.61 -31.04
C ALA A 203 -12.50 35.81 -30.20
N LEU A 204 -12.05 35.19 -29.10
CA LEU A 204 -12.87 34.41 -28.17
C LEU A 204 -13.32 35.23 -26.97
N LYS A 205 -13.16 36.55 -27.01
CA LYS A 205 -13.48 37.48 -25.94
C LYS A 205 -14.18 38.71 -26.50
N SER A 206 -15.18 39.21 -25.77
CA SER A 206 -15.83 40.48 -26.09
C SER A 206 -16.08 41.28 -24.81
N ASP A 207 -15.74 42.56 -24.86
CA ASP A 207 -16.01 43.53 -23.79
C ASP A 207 -16.98 44.60 -24.32
N GLU A 208 -18.27 44.27 -24.32
CA GLU A 208 -19.34 45.17 -24.73
C GLU A 208 -20.29 45.41 -23.53
N GLY A 209 -20.47 46.68 -23.15
CA GLY A 209 -21.44 47.06 -22.11
C GLY A 209 -21.08 46.66 -20.68
N GLY A 210 -19.78 46.55 -20.35
CA GLY A 210 -19.28 46.33 -18.98
C GLY A 210 -19.37 44.87 -18.48
N THR A 211 -19.70 43.92 -19.36
CA THR A 211 -19.64 42.48 -19.09
C THR A 211 -18.70 41.82 -20.08
N VAL A 212 -17.68 41.11 -19.58
CA VAL A 212 -16.77 40.34 -20.43
C VAL A 212 -17.42 39.00 -20.77
N MET A 213 -17.63 38.77 -22.06
CA MET A 213 -18.14 37.51 -22.60
C MET A 213 -17.00 36.68 -23.19
N GLY A 214 -17.02 35.37 -22.97
CA GLY A 214 -16.11 34.41 -23.56
C GLY A 214 -16.85 33.42 -24.46
N LEU A 215 -16.31 33.15 -25.65
CA LEU A 215 -16.78 32.07 -26.52
C LEU A 215 -16.09 30.78 -26.12
N VAL A 216 -16.86 29.84 -25.59
CA VAL A 216 -16.34 28.60 -25.00
C VAL A 216 -16.83 27.39 -25.77
N THR A 217 -16.01 26.35 -25.83
CA THR A 217 -16.34 25.07 -26.49
C THR A 217 -16.71 24.03 -25.42
N LEU A 218 -17.82 23.33 -25.57
CA LEU A 218 -18.22 22.26 -24.64
C LEU A 218 -17.32 21.02 -24.83
N GLN A 219 -16.93 20.38 -23.73
CA GLN A 219 -16.16 19.12 -23.76
C GLN A 219 -17.03 17.87 -23.56
N GLN A 220 -18.30 18.07 -23.24
CA GLN A 220 -19.25 17.00 -22.91
C GLN A 220 -20.63 17.38 -23.43
N ASN A 221 -21.48 16.37 -23.62
CA ASN A 221 -22.88 16.61 -23.89
C ASN A 221 -23.55 17.20 -22.65
N VAL A 222 -24.42 18.20 -22.86
CA VAL A 222 -25.19 18.83 -21.78
C VAL A 222 -26.66 18.77 -22.14
N HIS A 223 -27.37 17.89 -21.44
CA HIS A 223 -28.81 17.70 -21.59
C HIS A 223 -29.52 18.16 -20.31
N THR A 224 -30.36 19.18 -20.45
CA THR A 224 -31.21 19.74 -19.40
C THR A 224 -32.61 20.02 -19.98
N ALA A 225 -33.58 20.39 -19.15
CA ALA A 225 -34.94 20.64 -19.61
C ALA A 225 -35.06 21.78 -20.63
N ASP A 226 -34.14 22.75 -20.60
CA ASP A 226 -34.10 23.94 -21.43
C ASP A 226 -32.92 23.98 -22.42
N MET A 227 -32.08 22.94 -22.45
CA MET A 227 -30.85 22.93 -23.24
C MET A 227 -30.45 21.53 -23.68
N ASP A 228 -30.14 21.36 -24.95
CA ASP A 228 -29.59 20.13 -25.55
C ASP A 228 -28.39 20.51 -26.42
N LEU A 229 -27.17 20.39 -25.87
CA LEU A 229 -25.92 20.70 -26.56
C LEU A 229 -24.98 19.49 -26.56
N GLN A 230 -24.21 19.35 -27.63
CA GLN A 230 -23.25 18.28 -27.83
C GLN A 230 -21.83 18.73 -27.48
N SER A 231 -20.95 17.77 -27.19
CA SER A 231 -19.52 18.02 -27.11
C SER A 231 -19.02 18.63 -28.42
N GLY A 232 -18.21 19.70 -28.33
CA GLY A 232 -17.72 20.49 -29.45
C GLY A 232 -18.57 21.73 -29.80
N ASP A 233 -19.79 21.85 -29.27
CA ASP A 233 -20.61 23.05 -29.49
C ASP A 233 -20.01 24.30 -28.85
N LYS A 234 -20.19 25.45 -29.49
CA LYS A 234 -19.66 26.74 -29.03
C LYS A 234 -20.78 27.64 -28.51
N VAL A 235 -20.60 28.18 -27.31
CA VAL A 235 -21.56 29.11 -26.68
C VAL A 235 -20.87 30.28 -26.03
N TRP A 236 -21.56 31.42 -25.95
CA TRP A 236 -21.07 32.59 -25.23
C TRP A 236 -21.53 32.55 -23.77
N ILE A 237 -20.61 32.78 -22.83
CA ILE A 237 -20.89 32.89 -21.39
C ILE A 237 -20.24 34.13 -20.78
N SER A 238 -20.74 34.57 -19.63
CA SER A 238 -20.12 35.66 -18.87
C SER A 238 -18.90 35.16 -18.09
N VAL A 239 -17.73 35.69 -18.41
CA VAL A 239 -16.42 35.32 -17.83
C VAL A 239 -15.84 36.41 -16.92
N ARG A 240 -16.68 37.38 -16.52
CA ARG A 240 -16.28 38.58 -15.77
C ARG A 240 -15.65 38.29 -14.41
N ASP A 241 -16.15 37.30 -13.67
CA ASP A 241 -15.64 36.94 -12.35
C ASP A 241 -14.78 35.68 -12.45
N ALA A 242 -13.56 35.73 -11.92
CA ALA A 242 -12.69 34.55 -11.77
C ALA A 242 -13.33 33.44 -10.92
N ALA A 243 -14.43 33.71 -10.21
CA ALA A 243 -15.22 32.71 -9.49
C ALA A 243 -16.18 31.90 -10.38
N ASN A 244 -16.52 32.41 -11.58
CA ASN A 244 -17.48 31.77 -12.48
C ASN A 244 -16.91 30.52 -13.13
N LEU A 245 -15.61 30.53 -13.41
CA LEU A 245 -14.87 29.45 -14.03
C LEU A 245 -13.72 29.03 -13.12
N LYS A 246 -13.61 27.74 -12.85
CA LYS A 246 -12.43 27.15 -12.21
C LYS A 246 -11.55 26.55 -13.31
N PRO A 247 -10.27 26.91 -13.46
CA PRO A 247 -9.41 26.24 -14.44
C PRO A 247 -9.37 24.74 -14.16
N GLU A 248 -9.48 23.93 -15.21
CA GLU A 248 -9.27 22.50 -15.11
C GLU A 248 -7.79 22.24 -14.97
N PHE A 249 -7.44 21.82 -13.78
CA PHE A 249 -6.13 21.29 -13.50
C PHE A 249 -5.99 19.94 -14.21
N SER A 250 -5.22 19.90 -15.29
CA SER A 250 -4.88 18.69 -16.04
C SER A 250 -3.54 18.07 -15.61
N GLY A 251 -2.89 18.66 -14.60
CA GLY A 251 -1.64 18.15 -14.04
C GLY A 251 -1.85 17.01 -13.04
N ALA A 252 -0.75 16.55 -12.46
CA ALA A 252 -0.73 15.48 -11.46
C ALA A 252 -1.55 15.84 -10.22
N LYS A 253 -2.39 14.91 -9.74
CA LYS A 253 -3.33 15.12 -8.62
C LYS A 253 -2.66 15.82 -7.43
N ARG A 254 -3.09 17.04 -7.09
CA ARG A 254 -2.52 17.79 -5.96
C ARG A 254 -2.80 17.09 -4.63
N PRO A 255 -1.93 17.28 -3.61
CA PRO A 255 -2.18 16.76 -2.28
C PRO A 255 -3.49 17.28 -1.68
N VAL A 256 -4.28 16.41 -1.06
CA VAL A 256 -5.62 16.78 -0.54
C VAL A 256 -5.53 17.87 0.53
N TRP A 257 -4.47 17.85 1.32
CA TRP A 257 -4.27 18.79 2.43
C TRP A 257 -3.98 20.22 1.97
N TRP A 258 -3.61 20.42 0.69
CA TRP A 258 -3.45 21.76 0.11
C TRP A 258 -4.77 22.51 0.00
N GLU A 259 -5.90 21.82 -0.18
CA GLU A 259 -7.20 22.46 -0.42
C GLU A 259 -7.61 23.39 0.72
N THR A 260 -7.33 23.00 1.97
CA THR A 260 -7.62 23.82 3.16
C THR A 260 -6.67 25.01 3.32
N LEU A 261 -5.52 24.99 2.64
CA LEU A 261 -4.51 26.04 2.69
C LEU A 261 -4.61 27.02 1.50
N LEU A 262 -5.55 26.77 0.58
CA LEU A 262 -5.80 27.56 -0.63
C LEU A 262 -7.19 28.25 -0.57
N PRO A 263 -7.35 29.46 -1.14
CA PRO A 263 -6.40 30.20 -1.96
C PRO A 263 -5.40 31.03 -1.14
N LEU A 264 -4.21 31.28 -1.70
CA LEU A 264 -3.09 32.02 -1.09
C LEU A 264 -3.48 33.37 -0.43
N HIS A 265 -4.59 33.98 -0.85
CA HIS A 265 -5.14 35.22 -0.28
C HIS A 265 -5.70 35.08 1.15
N GLN A 266 -5.92 33.85 1.64
CA GLN A 266 -6.28 33.59 3.04
C GLN A 266 -5.06 33.48 3.97
N HIS A 267 -3.84 33.71 3.47
CA HIS A 267 -2.58 33.71 4.23
C HIS A 267 -2.23 32.38 4.93
N THR A 268 -2.67 31.23 4.43
CA THR A 268 -2.44 29.92 5.09
C THR A 268 -1.26 29.12 4.54
N LEU A 269 -1.00 29.14 3.22
CA LEU A 269 0.14 28.42 2.64
C LEU A 269 1.33 29.36 2.44
N GLU A 270 2.28 29.35 3.37
CA GLU A 270 3.59 29.99 3.19
C GLU A 270 4.58 29.01 2.55
N LEU A 271 5.03 29.33 1.33
CA LEU A 271 6.05 28.54 0.64
C LEU A 271 7.42 28.71 1.32
N ASP A 272 8.26 27.68 1.18
CA ASP A 272 9.66 27.63 1.63
C ASP A 272 9.89 27.74 3.14
N LYS A 273 8.83 27.65 3.94
CA LYS A 273 8.89 27.69 5.41
C LYS A 273 8.22 26.47 6.02
N VAL A 274 8.65 26.13 7.24
CA VAL A 274 7.94 25.18 8.08
C VAL A 274 6.70 25.87 8.64
N VAL A 275 5.55 25.28 8.39
CA VAL A 275 4.24 25.74 8.87
C VAL A 275 3.62 24.65 9.74
N CYS A 276 3.12 25.02 10.91
CA CYS A 276 2.28 24.18 11.75
C CYS A 276 0.82 24.66 11.61
N PRO A 277 0.04 24.12 10.66
CA PRO A 277 -1.33 24.56 10.43
C PRO A 277 -2.24 24.17 11.59
N ASP A 278 -3.46 24.66 11.58
CA ASP A 278 -4.52 23.99 12.34
C ASP A 278 -4.69 22.58 11.73
N PRO A 279 -4.81 21.52 12.55
CA PRO A 279 -4.69 20.16 12.03
C PRO A 279 -5.66 19.85 10.88
N VAL A 280 -5.12 19.38 9.76
CA VAL A 280 -5.89 19.11 8.54
C VAL A 280 -6.16 17.61 8.43
N PRO A 281 -7.42 17.14 8.49
CA PRO A 281 -7.72 15.73 8.46
C PRO A 281 -7.37 15.10 7.10
N VAL A 282 -6.74 13.93 7.14
CA VAL A 282 -6.40 13.11 5.97
C VAL A 282 -6.76 11.66 6.22
N LYS A 283 -7.20 10.96 5.18
CA LYS A 283 -7.59 9.54 5.24
C LYS A 283 -6.53 8.65 4.61
N ALA A 284 -6.50 7.39 5.03
CA ALA A 284 -5.67 6.38 4.37
C ALA A 284 -6.03 6.30 2.87
N GLY A 285 -5.02 6.40 2.00
CA GLY A 285 -5.19 6.43 0.55
C GLY A 285 -5.29 7.82 -0.08
N ASP A 286 -5.46 8.88 0.71
CA ASP A 286 -5.49 10.24 0.19
C ASP A 286 -4.15 10.65 -0.42
N ALA A 287 -4.19 11.51 -1.44
CA ALA A 287 -2.99 12.04 -2.07
C ALA A 287 -2.21 12.96 -1.10
N ILE A 288 -0.94 12.64 -0.82
CA ILE A 288 -0.08 13.45 0.07
C ILE A 288 1.05 14.18 -0.65
N GLY A 289 1.37 13.77 -1.88
CA GLY A 289 2.49 14.31 -2.65
C GLY A 289 2.87 13.41 -3.83
N HIS A 290 4.02 13.67 -4.41
CA HIS A 290 4.68 12.86 -5.44
C HIS A 290 6.17 12.78 -5.11
N LEU A 291 6.87 11.80 -5.69
CA LEU A 291 8.32 11.66 -5.52
C LEU A 291 9.00 12.93 -6.05
N GLY A 292 9.87 13.53 -5.24
CA GLY A 292 10.65 14.70 -5.63
C GLY A 292 11.99 14.30 -6.23
N TYR A 293 12.51 15.15 -7.11
CA TYR A 293 13.82 14.96 -7.71
C TYR A 293 14.95 15.23 -6.69
N LEU A 294 15.94 14.34 -6.64
CA LEU A 294 17.19 14.52 -5.91
C LEU A 294 18.38 14.29 -6.85
N GLY A 295 19.27 15.29 -6.91
CA GLY A 295 20.58 15.15 -7.53
C GLY A 295 21.53 14.44 -6.57
N HIS A 296 22.04 13.27 -6.97
CA HIS A 296 23.09 12.55 -6.24
C HIS A 296 24.47 12.78 -6.84
N LEU A 297 25.48 12.79 -5.99
CA LEU A 297 26.88 12.86 -6.40
C LEU A 297 27.24 11.67 -7.30
N SER A 298 27.90 11.91 -8.43
CA SER A 298 28.41 10.80 -9.24
C SER A 298 29.72 10.24 -8.67
N ASN A 299 29.93 8.93 -8.84
CA ASN A 299 31.18 8.26 -8.47
C ASN A 299 32.40 8.72 -9.30
N SER A 300 32.21 9.58 -10.32
CA SER A 300 33.28 10.09 -11.17
C SER A 300 33.63 11.53 -10.79
N ARG A 301 34.76 11.69 -10.09
CA ARG A 301 35.31 13.02 -9.76
C ARG A 301 35.66 13.87 -11.00
N PHE A 302 35.77 13.25 -12.18
CA PHE A 302 36.15 13.94 -13.43
C PHE A 302 34.99 14.55 -14.19
N SER A 303 33.77 14.00 -14.06
CA SER A 303 32.61 14.55 -14.79
C SER A 303 31.88 15.65 -14.02
N MET A 304 31.98 15.69 -12.68
CA MET A 304 31.23 16.62 -11.80
C MET A 304 29.71 16.72 -12.10
N LYS A 305 29.15 15.76 -12.86
CA LYS A 305 27.72 15.67 -13.17
C LYS A 305 27.03 14.89 -12.08
N HIS A 306 25.94 15.41 -11.55
CA HIS A 306 25.08 14.64 -10.65
C HIS A 306 24.28 13.59 -11.45
N LYS A 307 23.79 12.55 -10.77
CA LYS A 307 22.77 11.64 -11.29
C LYS A 307 21.46 11.95 -10.60
N GLY A 308 20.40 12.17 -11.36
CA GLY A 308 19.07 12.38 -10.80
C GLY A 308 18.42 11.09 -10.33
N GLN A 309 17.67 11.15 -9.23
CA GLN A 309 16.72 10.13 -8.81
C GLN A 309 15.48 10.81 -8.22
N TYR A 310 14.29 10.38 -8.64
CA TYR A 310 13.07 10.75 -7.92
C TYR A 310 12.88 9.80 -6.76
N GLN A 311 12.68 10.34 -5.57
CA GLN A 311 12.43 9.55 -4.37
C GLN A 311 11.59 10.28 -3.32
N VAL A 312 11.06 9.50 -2.38
CA VAL A 312 10.52 9.98 -1.10
C VAL A 312 11.20 9.21 0.03
N HIS A 313 11.44 9.92 1.12
CA HIS A 313 11.93 9.35 2.37
C HIS A 313 10.77 9.30 3.37
N ILE A 314 10.42 8.10 3.84
CA ILE A 314 9.25 7.90 4.71
C ILE A 314 9.69 7.37 6.06
N GLU A 315 9.45 8.14 7.13
CA GLU A 315 9.67 7.71 8.51
C GLU A 315 8.34 7.44 9.24
N CYS A 316 8.40 6.56 10.23
CA CYS A 316 7.34 6.34 11.21
C CYS A 316 7.97 6.38 12.61
N PHE A 317 7.45 7.24 13.48
CA PHE A 317 8.03 7.41 14.81
C PHE A 317 7.00 7.85 15.86
N THR A 318 7.35 7.67 17.14
CA THR A 318 6.57 8.21 18.26
C THR A 318 7.45 8.83 19.33
N ALA A 319 6.87 9.81 20.03
CA ALA A 319 7.36 10.39 21.28
C ALA A 319 6.44 10.04 22.46
N ASP A 320 5.48 9.14 22.27
CA ASP A 320 4.45 8.80 23.25
C ASP A 320 5.00 7.83 24.31
N ASP A 321 4.96 8.26 25.56
CA ASP A 321 5.44 7.49 26.71
C ASP A 321 4.60 6.22 26.95
N ASN A 322 3.37 6.14 26.39
CA ASN A 322 2.53 4.96 26.48
C ASN A 322 2.97 3.79 25.59
N LEU A 323 3.98 3.98 24.73
CA LEU A 323 4.48 2.96 23.80
C LEU A 323 4.71 1.60 24.48
N ALA A 324 5.36 1.59 25.65
CA ALA A 324 5.67 0.34 26.35
C ALA A 324 4.41 -0.45 26.74
N HIS A 325 3.37 0.24 27.20
CA HIS A 325 2.10 -0.37 27.55
C HIS A 325 1.35 -0.81 26.29
N PHE A 326 1.26 0.07 25.29
CA PHE A 326 0.60 -0.20 24.01
C PHE A 326 1.05 -1.53 23.38
N LEU A 327 2.36 -1.80 23.35
CA LEU A 327 2.92 -3.02 22.77
C LEU A 327 2.41 -4.31 23.43
N THR A 328 2.02 -4.27 24.70
CA THR A 328 1.64 -5.44 25.48
C THR A 328 0.15 -5.77 25.43
N ASN A 329 -0.65 -4.97 24.71
CA ASN A 329 -2.11 -5.10 24.64
C ASN A 329 -2.78 -5.24 26.03
N PRO A 330 -2.69 -4.20 26.89
CA PRO A 330 -3.06 -4.31 28.31
C PRO A 330 -4.55 -4.65 28.51
N GLU A 331 -5.40 -4.24 27.58
CA GLU A 331 -6.84 -4.51 27.59
C GLU A 331 -7.21 -5.83 26.89
N GLN A 332 -6.23 -6.60 26.42
CA GLN A 332 -6.43 -7.90 25.77
C GLN A 332 -7.37 -7.84 24.55
N VAL A 333 -7.36 -6.70 23.84
CA VAL A 333 -8.21 -6.45 22.68
C VAL A 333 -7.94 -7.50 21.62
N GLY A 334 -8.97 -8.13 21.07
CA GLY A 334 -8.85 -9.13 20.00
C GLY A 334 -8.31 -10.49 20.45
N ASN A 335 -8.18 -10.77 21.76
CA ASN A 335 -7.79 -12.10 22.24
C ASN A 335 -8.83 -13.19 21.90
N ASP A 336 -10.10 -12.79 21.73
CA ASP A 336 -11.19 -13.65 21.26
C ASP A 336 -11.08 -14.02 19.76
N LYS A 337 -10.26 -13.27 19.01
CA LYS A 337 -10.05 -13.39 17.56
C LYS A 337 -8.55 -13.32 17.24
N PRO A 338 -7.79 -14.36 17.61
CA PRO A 338 -6.35 -14.35 17.44
C PRO A 338 -5.97 -14.28 15.96
N ALA A 339 -4.98 -13.46 15.63
CA ALA A 339 -4.46 -13.29 14.28
C ALA A 339 -3.10 -13.99 14.08
N TRP A 340 -2.45 -14.36 15.18
CA TRP A 340 -1.10 -14.89 15.20
C TRP A 340 -1.00 -16.13 16.06
N LEU A 341 -0.06 -16.99 15.71
CA LEU A 341 0.31 -18.16 16.46
C LEU A 341 1.78 -18.05 16.88
N LYS A 342 2.06 -18.25 18.16
CA LYS A 342 3.41 -18.39 18.70
C LYS A 342 3.68 -19.84 19.03
N PHE A 343 4.71 -20.38 18.40
CA PHE A 343 5.28 -21.69 18.71
C PHE A 343 6.21 -21.56 19.92
N ILE A 344 6.06 -22.46 20.88
CA ILE A 344 6.79 -22.44 22.14
C ILE A 344 7.84 -23.56 22.11
N PRO A 345 9.12 -23.28 22.38
CA PRO A 345 10.16 -24.30 22.41
C PRO A 345 9.98 -25.23 23.63
N GLY A 346 10.47 -26.46 23.53
CA GLY A 346 10.43 -27.47 24.59
C GLY A 346 9.16 -28.31 24.65
N VAL A 347 8.17 -28.05 23.78
CA VAL A 347 6.94 -28.86 23.69
C VAL A 347 7.13 -30.11 22.84
N THR A 348 6.26 -31.10 23.02
CA THR A 348 6.28 -32.31 22.18
C THR A 348 5.96 -31.95 20.73
N ALA A 349 6.84 -32.34 19.82
CA ALA A 349 6.62 -32.21 18.40
C ALA A 349 6.13 -33.55 17.83
N TYR A 350 5.38 -33.51 16.74
CA TYR A 350 4.75 -34.67 16.15
C TYR A 350 5.17 -34.83 14.69
N ASP A 351 5.18 -36.07 14.24
CA ASP A 351 5.19 -36.43 12.81
C ASP A 351 3.81 -36.97 12.45
N TYR A 352 3.43 -36.90 11.17
CA TYR A 352 2.22 -37.56 10.69
C TYR A 352 2.57 -38.73 9.78
N SER A 353 1.76 -39.79 9.86
CA SER A 353 1.79 -40.94 8.96
C SER A 353 0.46 -41.07 8.22
N ASP A 354 0.34 -42.13 7.39
CA ASP A 354 -0.82 -42.68 6.67
C ASP A 354 -2.15 -41.92 6.68
N TRP A 355 -2.88 -41.94 5.56
CA TRP A 355 -4.23 -41.37 5.49
C TRP A 355 -5.29 -42.32 6.10
N PRO A 356 -6.26 -41.82 6.91
CA PRO A 356 -6.40 -40.44 7.37
C PRO A 356 -5.33 -40.07 8.40
N MET A 357 -4.81 -38.83 8.33
CA MET A 357 -3.59 -38.41 9.04
C MET A 357 -3.59 -38.84 10.50
N LYS A 358 -2.55 -39.56 10.90
CA LYS A 358 -2.32 -39.95 12.28
C LYS A 358 -1.06 -39.28 12.80
N PHE A 359 -1.17 -38.55 13.92
CA PHE A 359 -0.04 -37.85 14.52
C PHE A 359 0.62 -38.67 15.62
N GLU A 360 1.93 -38.86 15.52
CA GLU A 360 2.73 -39.61 16.49
C GLU A 360 3.81 -38.72 17.12
N PRO A 361 3.99 -38.77 18.45
CA PRO A 361 4.94 -37.90 19.14
C PRO A 361 6.39 -38.27 18.80
N ARG A 362 7.23 -37.27 18.53
CA ARG A 362 8.67 -37.43 18.38
C ARG A 362 9.34 -37.56 19.75
N LYS A 363 10.51 -38.22 19.74
CA LYS A 363 11.37 -38.34 20.93
C LYS A 363 12.01 -37.01 21.34
N ALA A 364 12.43 -36.22 20.35
CA ALA A 364 13.01 -34.90 20.59
C ALA A 364 11.89 -33.85 20.65
N PRO A 365 11.88 -32.97 21.66
CA PRO A 365 10.94 -31.85 21.71
C PRO A 365 11.22 -30.85 20.58
N SER A 366 10.23 -30.02 20.27
CA SER A 366 10.42 -28.90 19.36
C SER A 366 11.39 -27.89 19.96
N THR A 367 12.22 -27.29 19.12
CA THR A 367 13.08 -26.14 19.46
C THR A 367 12.56 -24.85 18.85
N LEU A 368 11.40 -24.89 18.18
CA LEU A 368 10.86 -23.77 17.42
C LEU A 368 10.33 -22.69 18.38
N ASP A 369 10.89 -21.50 18.28
CA ASP A 369 10.42 -20.28 18.92
C ASP A 369 10.17 -19.23 17.83
N ALA A 370 8.97 -19.28 17.25
CA ALA A 370 8.61 -18.47 16.10
C ALA A 370 7.17 -17.96 16.23
N VAL A 371 6.90 -16.82 15.60
CA VAL A 371 5.57 -16.21 15.53
C VAL A 371 5.16 -16.12 14.07
N GLN A 372 3.99 -16.66 13.74
CA GLN A 372 3.45 -16.72 12.38
C GLN A 372 2.03 -16.20 12.30
N ARG A 373 1.71 -15.60 11.16
CA ARG A 373 0.37 -15.10 10.88
C ARG A 373 -0.54 -16.28 10.54
N LEU A 374 -1.70 -16.36 11.19
CA LEU A 374 -2.63 -17.48 11.00
C LEU A 374 -3.20 -17.55 9.59
N ALA A 375 -3.44 -16.39 8.96
CA ALA A 375 -4.09 -16.33 7.64
C ALA A 375 -3.17 -16.75 6.49
N ASP A 376 -1.86 -16.54 6.60
CA ASP A 376 -0.95 -16.53 5.44
C ASP A 376 0.17 -17.58 5.54
N GLU A 377 0.59 -17.95 6.77
CA GLU A 377 1.85 -18.69 6.98
C GLU A 377 1.68 -20.01 7.75
N ALA A 378 0.77 -20.04 8.73
CA ALA A 378 0.60 -21.20 9.60
C ALA A 378 -0.19 -22.31 8.90
N ARG A 379 0.38 -23.51 8.80
CA ARG A 379 -0.33 -24.69 8.32
C ARG A 379 -1.03 -25.37 9.49
N SER A 380 -2.22 -25.92 9.25
CA SER A 380 -2.94 -26.72 10.24
C SER A 380 -3.44 -28.03 9.66
N ALA A 381 -3.61 -29.03 10.52
CA ALA A 381 -4.18 -30.32 10.17
C ALA A 381 -4.84 -30.96 11.40
N LYS A 382 -5.90 -31.74 11.17
CA LYS A 382 -6.55 -32.53 12.21
C LYS A 382 -6.14 -33.99 12.11
N ASP A 383 -5.91 -34.61 13.25
CA ASP A 383 -5.79 -36.06 13.33
C ASP A 383 -7.13 -36.72 12.98
N GLY A 384 -7.09 -37.65 12.02
CA GLY A 384 -8.29 -38.27 11.45
C GLY A 384 -9.02 -39.23 12.39
N HIS A 385 -8.43 -39.60 13.52
CA HIS A 385 -9.02 -40.52 14.49
C HIS A 385 -9.51 -39.80 15.74
N THR A 386 -8.73 -38.81 16.21
CA THR A 386 -9.00 -38.09 17.45
C THR A 386 -9.65 -36.72 17.22
N GLY A 387 -9.53 -36.16 16.01
CA GLY A 387 -9.94 -34.79 15.70
C GLY A 387 -9.02 -33.71 16.27
N GLN A 388 -7.91 -34.09 16.93
CA GLN A 388 -6.95 -33.16 17.53
C GLN A 388 -6.34 -32.26 16.45
N LEU A 389 -6.34 -30.94 16.69
CA LEU A 389 -5.74 -29.96 15.80
C LEU A 389 -4.24 -29.78 16.09
N TYR A 390 -3.46 -29.75 15.02
CA TYR A 390 -2.03 -29.50 15.00
C TYR A 390 -1.70 -28.33 14.08
N TRP A 391 -0.66 -27.60 14.43
CA TRP A 391 -0.09 -26.50 13.66
C TRP A 391 1.34 -26.80 13.27
N CYS A 392 1.76 -26.31 12.11
CA CYS A 392 3.12 -26.47 11.62
C CYS A 392 3.61 -25.19 10.95
N SER A 393 4.88 -24.89 11.22
CA SER A 393 5.59 -23.74 10.66
C SER A 393 6.21 -24.08 9.31
N GLY A 394 6.18 -23.13 8.36
CA GLY A 394 6.92 -23.24 7.11
C GLY A 394 8.45 -23.20 7.26
N GLN A 395 8.98 -22.72 8.40
CA GLN A 395 10.41 -22.55 8.67
C GLN A 395 11.06 -23.85 9.17
N LYS A 396 10.28 -24.64 9.92
CA LYS A 396 10.68 -25.92 10.49
C LYS A 396 9.46 -26.83 10.55
N MET A 397 9.57 -28.04 10.00
CA MET A 397 8.49 -29.04 9.93
C MET A 397 8.19 -29.68 11.31
N ASP A 398 7.89 -28.85 12.29
CA ASP A 398 7.49 -29.26 13.63
C ASP A 398 5.96 -29.12 13.76
N TRP A 399 5.24 -30.25 13.73
CA TRP A 399 3.81 -30.26 14.06
C TRP A 399 3.63 -30.20 15.58
N ILE A 400 2.88 -29.22 16.06
CA ILE A 400 2.65 -28.93 17.47
C ILE A 400 1.14 -28.86 17.71
N ARG A 401 0.65 -29.43 18.81
CA ARG A 401 -0.79 -29.39 19.13
C ARG A 401 -1.26 -27.96 19.35
N ASP A 402 -2.51 -27.68 19.01
CA ASP A 402 -3.15 -26.37 19.25
C ASP A 402 -3.03 -25.91 20.71
N GLU A 403 -3.20 -26.81 21.68
CA GLU A 403 -3.06 -26.52 23.12
C GLU A 403 -1.62 -26.21 23.57
N ASP A 404 -0.62 -26.65 22.80
CA ASP A 404 0.80 -26.42 23.06
C ASP A 404 1.34 -25.18 22.30
N THR A 405 0.45 -24.41 21.67
CA THR A 405 0.74 -23.13 21.00
C THR A 405 0.12 -21.97 21.74
N LYS A 406 0.67 -20.76 21.58
CA LYS A 406 0.05 -19.54 22.11
C LYS A 406 -0.62 -18.75 20.99
N LYS A 407 -1.94 -18.61 21.07
CA LYS A 407 -2.73 -17.72 20.20
C LYS A 407 -2.54 -16.27 20.65
N LEU A 408 -2.26 -15.39 19.71
CA LEU A 408 -1.95 -13.99 19.96
C LEU A 408 -2.91 -13.09 19.20
N SER A 409 -3.37 -12.03 19.88
CA SER A 409 -4.08 -10.93 19.24
C SER A 409 -3.16 -10.18 18.29
N ARG A 410 -3.76 -9.59 17.24
CA ARG A 410 -3.10 -8.59 16.39
C ARG A 410 -2.53 -7.40 17.18
N TYR A 411 -3.12 -7.06 18.31
CA TYR A 411 -2.67 -5.92 19.13
C TYR A 411 -1.59 -6.31 20.14
N ASP A 412 -1.32 -7.61 20.36
CA ASP A 412 -0.19 -8.09 21.18
C ASP A 412 1.12 -8.01 20.36
N LEU A 413 1.60 -6.79 20.15
CA LEU A 413 2.79 -6.50 19.34
C LEU A 413 4.05 -7.07 19.97
N ALA A 414 4.17 -6.99 21.30
CA ALA A 414 5.27 -7.61 22.04
C ALA A 414 5.27 -9.13 21.82
N GLY A 415 4.10 -9.78 21.86
CA GLY A 415 3.92 -11.19 21.54
C GLY A 415 4.30 -11.54 20.10
N GLN A 416 4.07 -10.62 19.15
CA GLN A 416 4.48 -10.76 17.75
C GLN A 416 6.00 -10.56 17.52
N GLY A 417 6.72 -10.05 18.51
CA GLY A 417 8.17 -9.81 18.45
C GLY A 417 8.56 -8.36 18.21
N PHE A 418 7.65 -7.40 18.36
CA PHE A 418 8.04 -5.99 18.42
C PHE A 418 8.82 -5.72 19.71
N GLU A 419 10.03 -5.17 19.56
CA GLU A 419 10.96 -4.97 20.66
C GLU A 419 11.48 -3.53 20.66
N ARG A 420 11.45 -2.88 21.83
CA ARG A 420 12.10 -1.59 22.04
C ARG A 420 13.60 -1.76 22.20
N VAL A 421 14.38 -1.04 21.40
CA VAL A 421 15.85 -1.02 21.45
C VAL A 421 16.31 0.38 21.83
N ASP A 422 16.80 0.52 23.06
CA ASP A 422 17.41 1.76 23.59
C ASP A 422 18.90 1.49 23.80
N ILE A 423 19.67 1.67 22.72
CA ILE A 423 21.13 1.57 22.76
C ILE A 423 21.65 2.99 22.59
N PRO A 424 22.45 3.53 23.54
CA PRO A 424 23.01 4.86 23.43
C PRO A 424 23.73 5.03 22.09
N THR A 425 23.32 6.02 21.31
CA THR A 425 23.85 6.26 19.97
C THR A 425 24.93 7.33 20.07
N THR A 426 26.15 7.03 19.63
CA THR A 426 27.27 7.99 19.66
C THR A 426 27.34 8.87 18.42
N GLY A 427 26.61 8.51 17.36
CA GLY A 427 26.47 9.27 16.13
C GLY A 427 25.69 8.49 15.07
N PHE A 428 25.59 9.05 13.86
CA PHE A 428 24.81 8.44 12.79
C PHE A 428 25.58 7.36 12.02
N LYS A 429 26.93 7.31 12.07
CA LYS A 429 27.74 6.40 11.22
C LYS A 429 28.19 5.15 11.98
N TYR A 430 27.52 4.03 11.74
CA TYR A 430 27.83 2.76 12.42
C TYR A 430 28.83 1.88 11.67
N LEU A 431 28.95 2.03 10.35
CA LEU A 431 29.88 1.22 9.54
C LEU A 431 31.01 2.07 8.93
N GLY A 432 32.25 1.72 9.24
CA GLY A 432 33.46 2.37 8.72
C GLY A 432 34.73 1.89 9.44
N GLU A 433 35.88 2.38 9.00
CA GLU A 433 37.17 2.14 9.66
C GLU A 433 37.16 2.68 11.10
N ASN A 434 37.75 1.95 12.04
CA ASN A 434 37.87 2.35 13.45
C ASN A 434 36.53 2.65 14.17
N ARG A 435 35.40 2.10 13.71
CA ARG A 435 34.09 2.24 14.37
C ARG A 435 33.75 0.99 15.18
N SER A 436 33.33 1.17 16.42
CA SER A 436 32.90 0.06 17.27
C SER A 436 31.57 -0.51 16.78
N ARG A 437 31.51 -1.84 16.65
CA ARG A 437 30.31 -2.56 16.21
C ARG A 437 29.56 -3.23 17.37
N LYS A 438 30.10 -3.16 18.59
CA LYS A 438 29.63 -3.87 19.79
C LYS A 438 28.29 -3.39 20.35
N GLY A 439 27.85 -2.18 19.99
CA GLY A 439 26.55 -1.65 20.40
C GLY A 439 25.45 -2.01 19.41
N PHE A 440 25.06 -1.02 18.61
CA PHE A 440 23.90 -1.12 17.72
C PHE A 440 24.00 -2.26 16.70
N ILE A 441 25.12 -2.39 15.98
CA ILE A 441 25.30 -3.45 14.97
C ILE A 441 25.28 -4.84 15.59
N HIS A 442 25.92 -5.04 16.75
CA HIS A 442 25.86 -6.30 17.48
C HIS A 442 24.42 -6.71 17.78
N LYS A 443 23.58 -5.79 18.29
CA LYS A 443 22.16 -6.07 18.55
C LYS A 443 21.40 -6.49 17.30
N LEU A 444 21.63 -5.85 16.15
CA LEU A 444 20.98 -6.27 14.90
C LEU A 444 21.39 -7.71 14.51
N MET A 445 22.65 -8.05 14.72
CA MET A 445 23.17 -9.39 14.43
C MET A 445 22.67 -10.45 15.41
N GLU A 446 22.48 -10.11 16.68
CA GLU A 446 21.84 -11.00 17.66
C GLU A 446 20.41 -11.36 17.25
N VAL A 447 19.64 -10.35 16.81
CA VAL A 447 18.26 -10.53 16.34
C VAL A 447 18.23 -11.45 15.12
N LEU A 448 19.11 -11.23 14.14
CA LEU A 448 19.21 -12.09 12.96
C LEU A 448 19.73 -13.48 13.28
N HIS A 449 20.69 -13.61 14.19
CA HIS A 449 21.18 -14.90 14.67
C HIS A 449 20.06 -15.70 15.31
N PHE A 450 19.26 -15.09 16.18
CA PHE A 450 18.09 -15.73 16.77
C PHE A 450 17.08 -16.19 15.71
N ALA A 451 16.75 -15.32 14.75
CA ALA A 451 15.83 -15.66 13.67
C ALA A 451 16.36 -16.81 12.79
N SER A 452 17.66 -16.84 12.52
CA SER A 452 18.30 -17.88 11.71
C SER A 452 18.25 -19.27 12.35
N LYS A 453 18.23 -19.36 13.70
CA LYS A 453 18.05 -20.64 14.42
C LYS A 453 16.69 -21.28 14.19
N GLN A 454 15.69 -20.47 13.87
CA GLN A 454 14.32 -20.93 13.61
C GLN A 454 14.15 -21.43 12.17
N GLU A 455 15.14 -21.17 11.31
CA GLU A 455 15.09 -21.43 9.88
C GLU A 455 15.88 -22.69 9.50
N GLN A 456 15.17 -23.78 9.20
CA GLN A 456 15.80 -25.08 8.90
C GLN A 456 15.60 -25.54 7.45
N ARG A 457 15.02 -24.71 6.57
CA ARG A 457 14.96 -25.05 5.15
C ARG A 457 16.38 -25.14 4.61
N THR A 458 16.66 -26.21 3.85
CA THR A 458 18.02 -26.59 3.39
C THR A 458 18.79 -25.45 2.73
N LYS A 459 18.09 -24.53 2.06
CA LYS A 459 18.68 -23.35 1.41
C LYS A 459 19.37 -22.39 2.38
N TYR A 460 19.01 -22.39 3.66
CA TYR A 460 19.42 -21.38 4.66
C TYR A 460 20.16 -21.98 5.87
N GLY A 461 20.33 -23.30 5.95
CA GLY A 461 20.87 -23.98 7.13
C GLY A 461 22.31 -23.60 7.54
N ALA A 462 23.04 -22.87 6.71
CA ALA A 462 24.36 -22.35 7.06
C ALA A 462 24.31 -20.98 7.79
N MET A 463 23.17 -20.27 7.73
CA MET A 463 23.09 -18.89 8.23
C MET A 463 23.31 -18.77 9.73
N GLU A 464 22.83 -19.73 10.52
CA GLU A 464 23.03 -19.76 11.98
C GLU A 464 24.51 -19.66 12.34
N TYR A 465 25.33 -20.53 11.74
CA TYR A 465 26.77 -20.61 12.00
C TYR A 465 27.50 -19.32 11.57
N GLU A 466 27.06 -18.71 10.48
CA GLU A 466 27.70 -17.51 9.96
C GLU A 466 27.36 -16.27 10.80
N TYR A 467 26.12 -16.12 11.28
CA TYR A 467 25.79 -15.07 12.24
C TYR A 467 26.51 -15.27 13.58
N GLU A 468 26.62 -16.51 14.08
CA GLU A 468 27.40 -16.81 15.29
C GLU A 468 28.89 -16.46 15.13
N ARG A 469 29.46 -16.78 13.96
CA ARG A 469 30.82 -16.38 13.62
C ARG A 469 30.95 -14.86 13.57
N PHE A 470 30.00 -14.17 12.95
CA PHE A 470 30.03 -12.72 12.82
C PHE A 470 29.95 -12.00 14.17
N LEU A 471 29.11 -12.48 15.09
CA LEU A 471 29.04 -11.99 16.47
C LEU A 471 30.39 -12.14 17.19
N ARG A 472 31.01 -13.32 17.13
CA ARG A 472 32.35 -13.55 17.72
C ARG A 472 33.42 -12.61 17.16
N ASP A 473 33.33 -12.31 15.86
CA ASP A 473 34.29 -11.44 15.20
C ASP A 473 34.03 -9.95 15.55
N ILE A 474 32.78 -9.54 15.78
CA ILE A 474 32.46 -8.24 16.40
C ILE A 474 33.05 -8.15 17.82
N ASP A 475 32.87 -9.19 18.64
CA ASP A 475 33.36 -9.22 20.02
C ASP A 475 34.89 -9.14 20.11
N ALA A 476 35.56 -9.80 19.16
CA ALA A 476 37.01 -9.78 19.00
C ALA A 476 37.54 -8.54 18.28
N ASP A 477 36.70 -7.54 18.00
CA ASP A 477 37.04 -6.30 17.26
C ASP A 477 37.72 -6.57 15.91
N ARG A 478 37.37 -7.68 15.24
CA ARG A 478 37.90 -8.00 13.91
C ARG A 478 37.27 -7.10 12.85
N GLU A 479 38.08 -6.73 11.87
CA GLU A 479 37.62 -5.91 10.76
C GLU A 479 36.84 -6.72 9.73
N TYR A 480 35.74 -6.13 9.27
CA TYR A 480 34.96 -6.61 8.15
C TYR A 480 34.68 -5.47 7.19
N ASP A 481 34.63 -5.81 5.91
CA ASP A 481 34.19 -4.90 4.87
C ASP A 481 32.72 -4.52 5.06
N ARG A 482 32.41 -3.23 4.86
CA ARG A 482 31.07 -2.67 5.00
C ARG A 482 30.04 -3.40 4.14
N HIS A 483 30.37 -3.72 2.89
CA HIS A 483 29.43 -4.37 1.97
C HIS A 483 29.08 -5.77 2.45
N HIS A 484 30.05 -6.46 3.05
CA HIS A 484 29.80 -7.75 3.67
C HIS A 484 28.76 -7.61 4.79
N ILE A 485 28.97 -6.70 5.75
CA ILE A 485 28.01 -6.48 6.86
C ILE A 485 26.60 -6.13 6.35
N LEU A 486 26.51 -5.23 5.36
CA LEU A 486 25.22 -4.86 4.76
C LEU A 486 24.51 -6.05 4.12
N SER A 487 25.25 -6.95 3.44
CA SER A 487 24.66 -8.17 2.87
C SER A 487 24.05 -9.11 3.93
N TRP A 488 24.58 -9.11 5.15
CA TRP A 488 24.02 -9.86 6.29
C TRP A 488 22.81 -9.15 6.91
N LEU A 489 22.79 -7.81 6.91
CA LEU A 489 21.63 -7.06 7.41
C LEU A 489 20.40 -7.22 6.49
N TYR A 490 20.59 -7.32 5.17
CA TYR A 490 19.50 -7.40 4.20
C TYR A 490 19.29 -8.83 3.69
N VAL A 491 18.85 -9.70 4.59
CA VAL A 491 18.36 -11.04 4.23
C VAL A 491 16.83 -10.99 4.16
N PRO A 492 16.21 -11.03 2.97
CA PRO A 492 14.75 -10.86 2.82
C PRO A 492 13.94 -11.81 3.71
N MET A 493 14.39 -13.05 3.88
CA MET A 493 13.69 -14.05 4.68
C MET A 493 13.70 -13.76 6.20
N LEU A 494 14.68 -12.98 6.68
CA LEU A 494 14.83 -12.65 8.11
C LEU A 494 14.39 -11.21 8.42
N ARG A 495 14.03 -10.42 7.39
CA ARG A 495 13.78 -8.97 7.47
C ARG A 495 12.75 -8.60 8.53
N HIS A 496 11.74 -9.43 8.77
CA HIS A 496 10.71 -9.16 9.79
C HIS A 496 11.28 -8.99 11.18
N SER A 497 12.34 -9.74 11.50
CA SER A 497 12.99 -9.69 12.80
C SER A 497 13.58 -8.29 13.05
N LEU A 498 14.16 -7.67 12.02
CA LEU A 498 14.66 -6.29 12.10
C LEU A 498 13.55 -5.25 11.95
N ASN A 499 12.57 -5.49 11.08
CA ASN A 499 11.47 -4.55 10.82
C ASN A 499 10.50 -4.42 12.01
N ARG A 500 10.55 -5.35 12.97
CA ARG A 500 9.79 -5.29 14.23
C ARG A 500 10.55 -4.56 15.35
N LEU A 501 11.80 -4.16 15.14
CA LEU A 501 12.51 -3.34 16.12
C LEU A 501 11.94 -1.93 16.15
N ILE A 502 11.79 -1.39 17.36
CA ILE A 502 11.39 -0.02 17.65
C ILE A 502 12.58 0.65 18.33
N ILE A 503 13.31 1.47 17.58
CA ILE A 503 14.65 1.89 17.95
C ILE A 503 14.62 3.34 18.40
N LYS A 504 15.13 3.61 19.60
CA LYS A 504 15.30 4.97 20.09
C LYS A 504 16.55 5.57 19.44
N HIS A 505 16.38 6.65 18.70
CA HIS A 505 17.48 7.36 18.06
C HIS A 505 17.15 8.86 17.99
N THR A 506 18.18 9.70 17.95
CA THR A 506 17.97 11.12 17.61
C THR A 506 17.56 11.26 16.15
N SER A 507 16.52 12.03 15.87
CA SER A 507 16.08 12.29 14.50
C SER A 507 17.18 12.98 13.68
N ALA A 508 17.36 12.54 12.42
CA ALA A 508 18.25 13.18 11.47
C ALA A 508 17.87 14.65 11.20
N TRP A 509 16.60 15.01 11.46
CA TRP A 509 16.01 16.33 11.16
C TRP A 509 16.06 17.32 12.32
N ALA A 510 16.65 16.91 13.46
CA ALA A 510 16.68 17.69 14.68
C ALA A 510 17.73 18.82 14.67
N TYR A 511 18.84 18.65 13.94
CA TYR A 511 19.99 19.55 14.02
C TYR A 511 20.78 19.62 12.70
N PHE A 512 21.23 20.83 12.33
CA PHE A 512 22.09 21.02 11.15
C PHE A 512 23.60 20.88 11.45
N SER A 513 24.04 21.09 12.70
CA SER A 513 25.47 21.07 13.10
C SER A 513 25.68 20.36 14.45
N HIS A 514 25.15 19.14 14.58
CA HIS A 514 25.36 18.36 15.80
C HIS A 514 26.68 17.58 15.72
N ALA A 515 27.29 17.34 16.88
CA ALA A 515 28.42 16.40 17.03
C ALA A 515 28.17 15.03 16.37
N MET A 516 26.89 14.61 16.26
CA MET A 516 26.52 13.33 15.63
C MET A 516 26.76 13.29 14.12
N TRP A 517 26.73 14.44 13.45
CA TRP A 517 27.11 14.59 12.04
C TRP A 517 28.60 14.95 11.91
N GLU A 518 29.11 15.86 12.74
CA GLU A 518 30.48 16.38 12.64
C GLU A 518 31.57 15.42 13.14
N GLU A 519 31.43 14.87 14.35
CA GLU A 519 32.50 14.09 14.99
C GLU A 519 32.67 12.70 14.35
N GLU A 520 31.61 12.13 13.76
CA GLU A 520 31.63 10.75 13.27
C GLU A 520 31.45 10.57 11.74
N HIS A 521 30.95 11.58 11.00
CA HIS A 521 30.68 11.45 9.56
C HIS A 521 31.35 12.53 8.70
N LEU A 522 31.08 13.81 8.95
CA LEU A 522 31.53 14.91 8.10
C LEU A 522 33.03 15.21 8.24
N SER A 523 33.64 14.96 9.39
CA SER A 523 35.09 15.16 9.60
C SER A 523 35.97 14.38 8.61
N ASP A 524 35.60 13.13 8.29
CA ASP A 524 36.28 12.32 7.27
C ASP A 524 36.17 12.97 5.88
N TYR A 525 34.99 13.46 5.51
CA TYR A 525 34.76 14.13 4.24
C TYR A 525 35.48 15.46 4.16
N ARG A 526 35.43 16.28 5.22
CA ARG A 526 36.14 17.57 5.26
C ARG A 526 37.64 17.40 5.02
N LYS A 527 38.23 16.30 5.48
CA LYS A 527 39.65 15.98 5.28
C LYS A 527 39.96 15.41 3.90
N ASN A 528 39.14 14.48 3.42
CA ASN A 528 39.49 13.64 2.27
C ASN A 528 38.71 13.98 0.98
N GLU A 529 37.54 14.60 1.10
CA GLU A 529 36.54 14.85 0.05
C GLU A 529 35.76 16.16 0.34
N PRO A 530 36.41 17.34 0.39
CA PRO A 530 35.78 18.55 0.93
C PRO A 530 34.58 19.05 0.14
N GLY A 531 34.47 18.74 -1.16
CA GLY A 531 33.25 19.00 -1.92
C GLY A 531 32.06 18.14 -1.48
N GLU A 532 32.27 16.88 -1.09
CA GLU A 532 31.17 16.07 -0.53
C GLU A 532 30.72 16.63 0.83
N ALA A 533 31.64 17.13 1.65
CA ALA A 533 31.30 17.81 2.89
C ALA A 533 30.46 19.08 2.64
N GLU A 534 30.83 19.90 1.65
CA GLU A 534 30.07 21.09 1.23
C GLU A 534 28.64 20.73 0.78
N TYR A 535 28.51 19.63 0.03
CA TYR A 535 27.22 19.11 -0.41
C TYR A 535 26.36 18.71 0.79
N TRP A 536 26.89 17.89 1.70
CA TRP A 536 26.13 17.44 2.87
C TRP A 536 25.79 18.59 3.83
N ASP A 537 26.66 19.58 4.02
CA ASP A 537 26.36 20.79 4.79
C ASP A 537 25.13 21.52 4.21
N SER A 538 25.08 21.64 2.89
CA SER A 538 23.99 22.30 2.19
C SER A 538 22.68 21.49 2.29
N VAL A 539 22.75 20.17 2.07
CA VAL A 539 21.59 19.27 2.17
C VAL A 539 21.01 19.29 3.59
N LEU A 540 21.84 19.09 4.62
CA LEU A 540 21.38 19.09 6.02
C LEU A 540 20.72 20.41 6.39
N LYS A 541 21.30 21.54 5.96
CA LYS A 541 20.72 22.87 6.19
C LYS A 541 19.35 23.03 5.52
N ASN A 542 19.17 22.48 4.33
CA ASN A 542 17.90 22.57 3.59
C ASN A 542 16.85 21.60 4.13
N GLU A 543 17.26 20.45 4.65
CA GLU A 543 16.37 19.36 5.03
C GLU A 543 15.91 19.43 6.49
N VAL A 544 16.72 19.96 7.42
CA VAL A 544 16.35 20.16 8.82
C VAL A 544 15.07 21.01 8.94
N TRP A 545 14.18 20.60 9.85
CA TRP A 545 12.86 21.24 10.04
C TRP A 545 12.36 21.25 11.48
N MET A 546 12.80 20.31 12.34
CA MET A 546 12.28 20.22 13.71
C MET A 546 12.53 21.48 14.57
N PRO A 547 13.66 22.19 14.45
CA PRO A 547 13.87 23.44 15.18
C PRO A 547 12.86 24.54 14.85
N ASP A 548 12.28 24.51 13.65
CA ASP A 548 11.36 25.53 13.14
C ASP A 548 9.88 25.22 13.47
N LEU A 549 9.62 24.13 14.21
CA LEU A 549 8.27 23.80 14.65
C LEU A 549 7.73 24.83 15.65
N ASP A 550 6.46 25.18 15.50
CA ASP A 550 5.70 25.83 16.56
C ASP A 550 5.43 24.81 17.68
N LYS A 551 6.27 24.86 18.72
CA LYS A 551 6.20 23.96 19.88
C LYS A 551 4.91 24.07 20.67
N SER A 552 4.11 25.12 20.48
CA SER A 552 2.78 25.22 21.09
C SER A 552 1.74 24.33 20.38
N LYS A 553 1.98 23.99 19.10
CA LYS A 553 1.11 23.13 18.29
C LYS A 553 1.65 21.70 18.16
N VAL A 554 2.95 21.56 17.93
CA VAL A 554 3.65 20.28 17.73
C VAL A 554 4.91 20.27 18.58
N ASN A 555 4.88 19.51 19.68
CA ASN A 555 6.01 19.40 20.60
C ASN A 555 6.66 18.00 20.47
N LEU A 556 7.69 17.91 19.64
CA LEU A 556 8.48 16.68 19.47
C LEU A 556 9.84 16.82 20.15
N PRO A 557 10.28 15.83 20.96
CA PRO A 557 11.66 15.74 21.40
C PRO A 557 12.57 15.37 20.22
N THR A 558 13.87 15.54 20.38
CA THR A 558 14.84 15.18 19.34
C THR A 558 15.15 13.69 19.29
N GLU A 559 15.06 13.00 20.43
CA GLU A 559 15.12 11.54 20.50
C GLU A 559 13.72 10.95 20.37
N LEU A 560 13.54 10.07 19.39
CA LEU A 560 12.25 9.48 19.05
C LEU A 560 12.38 7.96 18.98
N TRP A 561 11.26 7.26 19.16
CA TRP A 561 11.15 5.84 18.88
C TRP A 561 10.77 5.65 17.41
N HIS A 562 11.75 5.27 16.59
CA HIS A 562 11.56 5.01 15.16
C HIS A 562 11.10 3.57 14.95
N MET A 563 10.26 3.37 13.92
CA MET A 563 9.67 2.09 13.57
C MET A 563 9.69 1.92 12.06
N HIS A 564 9.81 0.67 11.58
CA HIS A 564 9.63 0.41 10.16
C HIS A 564 8.20 0.79 9.72
N PRO A 565 8.00 1.74 8.79
CA PRO A 565 6.68 2.31 8.51
C PRO A 565 5.62 1.29 8.09
N ILE A 566 5.96 0.37 7.18
CA ILE A 566 5.01 -0.62 6.65
C ILE A 566 4.70 -1.72 7.68
N MET A 567 5.73 -2.35 8.24
CA MET A 567 5.58 -3.43 9.22
C MET A 567 4.80 -2.99 10.46
N PHE A 568 5.07 -1.79 10.97
CA PHE A 568 4.35 -1.27 12.13
C PHE A 568 2.88 -0.99 11.80
N LEU A 569 2.60 -0.28 10.71
CA LEU A 569 1.22 0.06 10.32
C LEU A 569 0.39 -1.18 9.97
N ASP A 570 0.94 -2.19 9.28
CA ASP A 570 0.22 -3.44 9.02
C ASP A 570 -0.18 -4.14 10.35
N ALA A 571 0.69 -4.09 11.36
CA ALA A 571 0.43 -4.74 12.64
C ALA A 571 -0.68 -4.04 13.45
N ILE A 572 -0.74 -2.71 13.47
CA ILE A 572 -1.70 -1.96 14.30
C ILE A 572 -3.01 -1.60 13.61
N SER A 573 -3.08 -1.74 12.28
CA SER A 573 -4.26 -1.32 11.55
C SER A 573 -5.39 -2.33 11.68
N ALA A 574 -6.61 -1.80 11.60
CA ALA A 574 -7.78 -2.65 11.47
C ALA A 574 -7.56 -3.57 10.27
N PRO A 575 -7.86 -4.89 10.39
CA PRO A 575 -7.90 -5.74 9.23
C PRO A 575 -8.73 -5.03 8.17
N LYS A 576 -8.19 -4.91 6.94
CA LYS A 576 -9.09 -4.64 5.81
C LYS A 576 -10.20 -5.67 5.98
N ALA A 577 -11.46 -5.25 5.95
CA ALA A 577 -12.53 -6.18 5.69
C ALA A 577 -12.27 -6.69 4.27
N SER A 578 -11.35 -7.65 4.11
CA SER A 578 -11.27 -8.41 2.88
C SER A 578 -12.60 -9.10 2.82
N GLY A 579 -13.41 -8.65 1.86
CA GLY A 579 -14.57 -9.39 1.49
C GLY A 579 -14.16 -10.79 1.03
N TRP A 580 -15.13 -11.68 0.85
CA TRP A 580 -14.84 -13.07 0.54
C TRP A 580 -14.07 -13.27 -0.77
N ALA A 581 -14.01 -12.27 -1.66
CA ALA A 581 -13.22 -12.29 -2.87
C ALA A 581 -11.71 -12.41 -2.62
N HIS A 582 -11.20 -12.03 -1.45
CA HIS A 582 -9.78 -12.21 -1.10
C HIS A 582 -9.60 -13.22 0.04
N SER A 583 -10.51 -14.19 0.13
CA SER A 583 -10.35 -15.32 1.04
C SER A 583 -9.53 -16.43 0.38
N PRO A 584 -8.88 -17.33 1.15
CA PRO A 584 -8.20 -18.50 0.61
C PRO A 584 -9.09 -19.32 -0.36
N PHE A 585 -10.39 -19.37 -0.10
CA PHE A 585 -11.39 -19.99 -0.97
C PHE A 585 -11.43 -19.32 -2.35
N ALA A 586 -11.57 -17.99 -2.38
CA ALA A 586 -11.60 -17.23 -3.62
C ALA A 586 -10.24 -17.22 -4.33
N ASP A 587 -9.13 -17.30 -3.59
CA ASP A 587 -7.78 -17.41 -4.15
C ASP A 587 -7.55 -18.76 -4.82
N LEU A 588 -7.99 -19.86 -4.21
CA LEU A 588 -7.93 -21.18 -4.84
C LEU A 588 -8.80 -21.22 -6.09
N LEU A 589 -10.04 -20.74 -5.99
CA LEU A 589 -10.97 -20.68 -7.11
C LEU A 589 -10.39 -19.85 -8.26
N GLY A 590 -10.01 -18.60 -8.01
CA GLY A 590 -9.46 -17.71 -9.02
C GLY A 590 -8.15 -18.23 -9.61
N ASN A 591 -7.31 -18.92 -8.82
CA ASN A 591 -6.09 -19.53 -9.34
C ASN A 591 -6.38 -20.61 -10.39
N VAL A 592 -7.40 -21.45 -10.15
CA VAL A 592 -7.78 -22.52 -11.07
C VAL A 592 -8.52 -21.97 -12.30
N GLU A 593 -9.41 -20.99 -12.10
CA GLU A 593 -10.22 -20.41 -13.16
C GLU A 593 -9.42 -19.48 -14.08
N SER A 594 -8.49 -18.70 -13.52
CA SER A 594 -7.80 -17.64 -14.27
C SER A 594 -6.37 -17.35 -13.84
N LYS A 595 -5.75 -18.18 -12.99
CA LYS A 595 -4.46 -17.87 -12.33
C LYS A 595 -4.51 -16.56 -11.52
N ASN A 596 -5.68 -16.26 -10.94
CA ASN A 596 -6.00 -15.02 -10.23
C ASN A 596 -5.82 -13.74 -11.08
N ASP A 597 -5.86 -13.86 -12.42
CA ASP A 597 -5.78 -12.71 -13.32
C ASP A 597 -7.18 -12.12 -13.55
N TYR A 598 -7.41 -10.90 -13.07
CA TYR A 598 -8.65 -10.13 -13.31
C TYR A 598 -8.83 -9.69 -14.76
N THR A 599 -7.78 -9.78 -15.57
CA THR A 599 -7.81 -9.44 -17.00
C THR A 599 -8.03 -10.65 -17.89
N ALA A 600 -8.17 -11.84 -17.32
CA ALA A 600 -8.32 -13.06 -18.12
C ALA A 600 -9.69 -13.16 -18.77
N TYR A 601 -9.76 -13.74 -19.96
CA TYR A 601 -11.01 -14.23 -20.53
C TYR A 601 -10.75 -15.44 -21.41
N ASN A 602 -11.78 -16.23 -21.67
CA ASN A 602 -11.71 -17.29 -22.67
C ASN A 602 -12.65 -17.03 -23.84
N ARG A 603 -12.38 -17.69 -24.97
CA ARG A 603 -13.21 -17.69 -26.17
C ARG A 603 -13.49 -19.12 -26.58
N THR A 604 -14.68 -19.38 -27.12
CA THR A 604 -15.10 -20.71 -27.59
C THR A 604 -15.61 -20.67 -29.02
N TRP A 605 -15.46 -21.74 -29.80
CA TRP A 605 -16.01 -21.84 -31.16
C TRP A 605 -16.09 -23.31 -31.65
N PRO A 606 -16.87 -23.61 -32.71
CA PRO A 606 -17.87 -22.77 -33.37
C PRO A 606 -19.19 -22.71 -32.58
N HIS A 607 -20.00 -21.66 -32.76
CA HIS A 607 -21.32 -21.55 -32.14
C HIS A 607 -22.41 -22.12 -33.06
N PRO A 608 -23.47 -22.78 -32.53
CA PRO A 608 -23.86 -22.87 -31.12
C PRO A 608 -23.24 -24.03 -30.33
N HIS A 609 -22.49 -24.94 -30.96
CA HIS A 609 -21.91 -26.13 -30.33
C HIS A 609 -20.37 -26.06 -30.30
N PRO A 610 -19.78 -25.37 -29.29
CA PRO A 610 -18.34 -25.16 -29.25
C PRO A 610 -17.59 -26.48 -29.10
N THR A 611 -16.47 -26.60 -29.80
CA THR A 611 -15.54 -27.74 -29.70
C THR A 611 -14.10 -27.30 -29.37
N HIS A 612 -13.85 -25.99 -29.36
CA HIS A 612 -12.57 -25.37 -29.04
C HIS A 612 -12.75 -24.30 -27.96
N ALA A 613 -11.73 -24.14 -27.13
CA ALA A 613 -11.62 -23.09 -26.13
C ALA A 613 -10.18 -22.54 -26.11
N GLU A 614 -10.03 -21.23 -26.00
CA GLU A 614 -8.75 -20.52 -25.89
C GLU A 614 -8.81 -19.50 -24.76
N ALA A 615 -7.75 -19.42 -23.96
CA ALA A 615 -7.66 -18.50 -22.82
C ALA A 615 -6.65 -17.38 -23.09
N HIS A 616 -7.02 -16.14 -22.75
CA HIS A 616 -6.21 -14.94 -22.86
C HIS A 616 -5.95 -14.36 -21.47
N TYR A 617 -4.75 -13.83 -21.26
CA TYR A 617 -4.26 -13.28 -19.98
C TYR A 617 -3.58 -11.93 -20.22
N LYS A 618 -3.45 -11.11 -19.18
CA LYS A 618 -2.80 -9.78 -19.24
C LYS A 618 -3.40 -8.88 -20.32
N THR A 619 -4.73 -8.87 -20.41
CA THR A 619 -5.48 -8.14 -21.44
C THR A 619 -5.91 -6.76 -20.93
N ASN A 620 -6.66 -6.01 -21.75
CA ASN A 620 -7.27 -4.73 -21.37
C ASN A 620 -8.66 -4.86 -20.73
N LEU A 621 -9.11 -6.06 -20.37
CA LEU A 621 -10.46 -6.33 -19.85
C LEU A 621 -10.87 -5.42 -18.69
N THR A 622 -10.00 -5.19 -17.71
CA THR A 622 -10.30 -4.31 -16.54
C THR A 622 -10.38 -2.83 -16.88
N SER A 623 -9.99 -2.45 -18.10
CA SER A 623 -10.11 -1.08 -18.62
C SER A 623 -11.34 -0.92 -19.54
N MET A 624 -12.09 -1.99 -19.81
CA MET A 624 -13.37 -1.93 -20.50
C MET A 624 -14.49 -1.59 -19.52
N THR A 625 -15.53 -0.94 -20.01
CA THR A 625 -16.79 -0.78 -19.27
C THR A 625 -17.54 -2.11 -19.17
N LEU A 626 -18.37 -2.24 -18.15
CA LEU A 626 -19.22 -3.40 -17.94
C LEU A 626 -20.14 -3.66 -19.16
N GLY A 627 -20.65 -2.60 -19.79
CA GLY A 627 -21.44 -2.68 -21.02
C GLY A 627 -20.65 -3.26 -22.21
N GLU A 628 -19.41 -2.81 -22.43
CA GLU A 628 -18.55 -3.35 -23.49
C GLU A 628 -18.23 -4.84 -23.28
N VAL A 629 -18.02 -5.26 -22.04
CA VAL A 629 -17.80 -6.68 -21.72
C VAL A 629 -19.05 -7.51 -22.02
N MET A 630 -20.23 -7.01 -21.66
CA MET A 630 -21.50 -7.66 -21.98
C MET A 630 -21.74 -7.80 -23.49
N ASP A 631 -21.41 -6.76 -24.26
CA ASP A 631 -21.51 -6.79 -25.73
C ASP A 631 -20.51 -7.78 -26.35
N ALA A 632 -19.27 -7.81 -25.87
CA ALA A 632 -18.26 -8.79 -26.29
C ALA A 632 -18.70 -10.23 -25.98
N GLN A 633 -19.35 -10.45 -24.83
CA GLN A 633 -19.92 -11.74 -24.46
C GLN A 633 -21.08 -12.16 -25.35
N LYS A 634 -21.97 -11.21 -25.66
CA LYS A 634 -23.10 -11.42 -26.57
C LYS A 634 -22.65 -11.75 -27.99
N ASN A 635 -21.53 -11.18 -28.45
CA ASN A 635 -20.98 -11.38 -29.78
C ASN A 635 -20.05 -12.60 -29.91
N HIS A 636 -19.85 -13.37 -28.83
CA HIS A 636 -18.92 -14.50 -28.78
C HIS A 636 -17.44 -14.14 -29.00
N ASP A 637 -17.07 -12.89 -28.73
CA ASP A 637 -15.68 -12.45 -28.68
C ASP A 637 -15.03 -12.86 -27.37
N MET A 638 -15.82 -12.90 -26.29
CA MET A 638 -15.47 -13.44 -24.98
C MET A 638 -16.57 -14.39 -24.51
N PHE A 639 -16.23 -15.46 -23.81
CA PHE A 639 -17.22 -16.40 -23.26
C PHE A 639 -17.31 -16.24 -21.74
N ALA A 640 -16.21 -16.51 -21.03
CA ALA A 640 -16.08 -16.31 -19.58
C ALA A 640 -14.99 -15.25 -19.31
N THR A 641 -15.25 -14.34 -18.38
CA THR A 641 -14.39 -13.15 -18.17
C THR A 641 -14.00 -12.95 -16.70
N GLY A 642 -12.82 -12.39 -16.51
CA GLY A 642 -12.34 -11.95 -15.21
C GLY A 642 -11.76 -13.07 -14.34
N ARG A 643 -11.42 -12.70 -13.11
CA ARG A 643 -10.82 -13.59 -12.10
C ARG A 643 -11.69 -14.81 -11.82
N PHE A 644 -13.01 -14.62 -11.85
CA PHE A 644 -14.00 -15.64 -11.52
C PHE A 644 -14.71 -16.19 -12.77
N GLN A 645 -14.16 -16.00 -13.97
CA GLN A 645 -14.67 -16.56 -15.23
C GLN A 645 -16.21 -16.45 -15.38
N ILE A 646 -16.72 -15.22 -15.20
CA ILE A 646 -18.16 -14.93 -15.20
C ILE A 646 -18.68 -15.02 -16.65
N ILE A 647 -19.68 -15.87 -16.88
CA ILE A 647 -20.29 -16.11 -18.20
C ILE A 647 -21.48 -15.19 -18.47
N THR A 648 -21.86 -15.05 -19.75
CA THR A 648 -22.93 -14.14 -20.23
C THR A 648 -24.22 -14.16 -19.40
N PRO A 649 -24.86 -15.32 -19.12
CA PRO A 649 -26.10 -15.33 -18.34
C PRO A 649 -25.90 -14.83 -16.92
N THR A 650 -24.79 -15.23 -16.28
CA THR A 650 -24.42 -14.85 -14.92
C THR A 650 -24.14 -13.36 -14.80
N LEU A 651 -23.39 -12.78 -15.76
CA LEU A 651 -23.08 -11.35 -15.75
C LEU A 651 -24.36 -10.51 -15.90
N LYS A 652 -25.25 -10.92 -16.82
CA LYS A 652 -26.54 -10.26 -17.03
C LYS A 652 -27.40 -10.28 -15.76
N GLU A 653 -27.53 -11.43 -15.12
CA GLU A 653 -28.29 -11.54 -13.87
C GLU A 653 -27.65 -10.71 -12.74
N ALA A 654 -26.30 -10.68 -12.65
CA ALA A 654 -25.60 -9.87 -11.66
C ALA A 654 -25.90 -8.37 -11.83
N VAL A 655 -25.85 -7.87 -13.07
CA VAL A 655 -26.19 -6.48 -13.41
C VAL A 655 -27.62 -6.16 -13.00
N GLU A 656 -28.58 -7.03 -13.35
CA GLU A 656 -29.99 -6.84 -13.01
C GLU A 656 -30.25 -6.88 -11.50
N LYS A 657 -29.66 -7.86 -10.79
CA LYS A 657 -29.93 -8.07 -9.36
C LYS A 657 -29.22 -7.06 -8.45
N LEU A 658 -28.01 -6.67 -8.81
CA LEU A 658 -27.21 -5.70 -8.04
C LEU A 658 -27.38 -4.25 -8.53
N GLN A 659 -28.16 -4.03 -9.60
CA GLN A 659 -28.37 -2.71 -10.22
C GLN A 659 -27.04 -2.03 -10.58
N LEU A 660 -26.14 -2.76 -11.25
CA LEU A 660 -24.80 -2.27 -11.61
C LEU A 660 -24.88 -1.24 -12.74
N ASP A 661 -24.06 -0.19 -12.65
CA ASP A 661 -23.90 0.79 -13.72
C ASP A 661 -23.07 0.18 -14.87
N THR A 662 -23.68 0.06 -16.05
CA THR A 662 -23.01 -0.51 -17.23
C THR A 662 -21.93 0.40 -17.80
N ASN A 663 -21.88 1.69 -17.41
CA ASN A 663 -20.81 2.61 -17.81
C ASN A 663 -19.59 2.54 -16.88
N ALA A 664 -19.70 1.89 -15.73
CA ALA A 664 -18.58 1.68 -14.83
C ALA A 664 -17.59 0.66 -15.43
N LEU A 665 -16.33 0.74 -15.01
CA LEU A 665 -15.30 -0.19 -15.44
C LEU A 665 -15.57 -1.60 -14.89
N TYR A 666 -15.24 -2.62 -15.69
CA TYR A 666 -15.20 -4.01 -15.26
C TYR A 666 -13.87 -4.34 -14.55
N ASP A 667 -13.47 -3.45 -13.63
CA ASP A 667 -12.23 -3.52 -12.87
C ASP A 667 -12.27 -4.57 -11.74
N GLU A 668 -11.18 -4.68 -10.97
CA GLU A 668 -11.07 -5.67 -9.89
C GLU A 668 -12.19 -5.52 -8.86
N ALA A 669 -12.49 -4.28 -8.47
CA ALA A 669 -13.54 -3.98 -7.49
C ALA A 669 -14.94 -4.37 -7.99
N MET A 670 -15.23 -4.16 -9.28
CA MET A 670 -16.49 -4.59 -9.89
C MET A 670 -16.62 -6.13 -9.90
N GLN A 671 -15.55 -6.83 -10.27
CA GLN A 671 -15.54 -8.29 -10.30
C GLN A 671 -15.67 -8.90 -8.90
N ASP A 672 -14.98 -8.33 -7.91
CA ASP A 672 -15.08 -8.74 -6.50
C ASP A 672 -16.48 -8.51 -5.95
N LYS A 673 -17.08 -7.36 -6.28
CA LYS A 673 -18.47 -7.06 -5.92
C LYS A 673 -19.43 -8.09 -6.51
N ILE A 674 -19.29 -8.45 -7.79
CA ILE A 674 -20.14 -9.48 -8.42
C ILE A 674 -19.93 -10.83 -7.72
N PHE A 675 -18.68 -11.20 -7.43
CA PHE A 675 -18.39 -12.45 -6.72
C PHE A 675 -19.06 -12.50 -5.35
N GLU A 676 -18.87 -11.46 -4.55
CA GLU A 676 -19.33 -11.44 -3.16
C GLU A 676 -20.82 -11.22 -3.01
N GLU A 677 -21.37 -10.23 -3.72
CA GLU A 677 -22.75 -9.81 -3.56
C GLU A 677 -23.70 -10.62 -4.41
N TYR A 678 -23.26 -11.11 -5.57
CA TYR A 678 -24.11 -11.92 -6.44
C TYR A 678 -23.80 -13.41 -6.36
N LEU A 679 -22.59 -13.85 -6.74
CA LEU A 679 -22.30 -15.28 -6.91
C LEU A 679 -22.50 -16.07 -5.61
N ILE A 680 -21.87 -15.65 -4.52
CA ILE A 680 -21.90 -16.43 -3.28
C ILE A 680 -23.05 -16.06 -2.34
N LYS A 681 -23.59 -14.83 -2.44
CA LYS A 681 -24.68 -14.35 -1.57
C LYS A 681 -26.08 -14.58 -2.14
N LEU A 682 -26.28 -14.41 -3.44
CA LEU A 682 -27.60 -14.48 -4.06
C LEU A 682 -27.77 -15.73 -4.91
N LYS A 683 -26.81 -16.06 -5.78
CA LYS A 683 -26.91 -17.18 -6.71
C LYS A 683 -26.62 -18.53 -6.03
N ARG A 684 -25.60 -18.57 -5.18
CA ARG A 684 -25.12 -19.76 -4.44
C ARG A 684 -25.08 -19.53 -2.93
N GLU A 685 -26.22 -19.12 -2.39
CA GLU A 685 -26.42 -18.85 -0.96
C GLU A 685 -25.81 -19.88 0.03
N PRO A 686 -25.79 -21.20 -0.24
CA PRO A 686 -25.15 -22.16 0.67
C PRO A 686 -23.69 -21.86 0.99
N ILE A 687 -22.96 -21.23 0.05
CA ILE A 687 -21.56 -20.83 0.26
C ILE A 687 -21.47 -19.77 1.36
N ILE A 688 -22.24 -18.68 1.25
CA ILE A 688 -22.21 -17.62 2.27
C ILE A 688 -22.81 -18.09 3.60
N ASN A 689 -23.85 -18.92 3.57
CA ASN A 689 -24.47 -19.47 4.77
C ASN A 689 -23.48 -20.33 5.57
N TYR A 690 -22.58 -21.03 4.90
CA TYR A 690 -21.46 -21.70 5.55
C TYR A 690 -20.43 -20.69 6.06
N LEU A 691 -19.95 -19.77 5.22
CA LEU A 691 -18.85 -18.86 5.55
C LEU A 691 -19.18 -17.88 6.69
N GLU A 692 -20.40 -17.34 6.72
CA GLU A 692 -20.82 -16.34 7.71
C GLU A 692 -21.71 -16.92 8.83
N GLY A 693 -22.25 -18.13 8.65
CA GLY A 693 -23.25 -18.71 9.53
C GLY A 693 -22.98 -20.14 10.00
N GLY A 694 -24.06 -20.83 10.36
CA GLY A 694 -24.07 -22.25 10.75
C GLY A 694 -24.40 -23.21 9.61
N GLY A 695 -24.25 -22.77 8.35
CA GLY A 695 -24.54 -23.61 7.17
C GLY A 695 -23.66 -24.87 7.10
N SER A 696 -24.03 -25.80 6.23
CA SER A 696 -23.31 -27.05 6.00
C SER A 696 -22.17 -26.86 5.00
N VAL A 697 -20.97 -27.35 5.34
CA VAL A 697 -19.82 -27.33 4.41
C VAL A 697 -20.08 -28.18 3.17
N GLU A 698 -20.82 -29.28 3.32
CA GLU A 698 -21.17 -30.19 2.21
C GLU A 698 -22.15 -29.54 1.23
N ASP A 699 -23.05 -28.68 1.71
CA ASP A 699 -23.96 -27.92 0.84
C ASP A 699 -23.20 -26.78 0.14
N ALA A 700 -22.21 -26.17 0.82
CA ALA A 700 -21.37 -25.14 0.24
C ALA A 700 -20.49 -25.66 -0.90
N ILE A 701 -19.79 -26.79 -0.71
CA ILE A 701 -18.96 -27.38 -1.79
C ILE A 701 -19.82 -27.87 -2.96
N TYR A 702 -21.03 -28.36 -2.70
CA TYR A 702 -21.95 -28.76 -3.76
C TYR A 702 -22.45 -27.54 -4.55
N ALA A 703 -22.82 -26.45 -3.87
CA ALA A 703 -23.20 -25.20 -4.51
C ALA A 703 -22.04 -24.56 -5.31
N TRP A 704 -20.81 -24.67 -4.80
CA TRP A 704 -19.59 -24.29 -5.55
C TRP A 704 -19.49 -25.10 -6.84
N ALA A 705 -19.57 -26.43 -6.79
CA ALA A 705 -19.50 -27.30 -7.97
C ALA A 705 -20.61 -27.02 -9.00
N MET A 706 -21.78 -26.54 -8.56
CA MET A 706 -22.85 -26.11 -9.46
C MET A 706 -22.54 -24.79 -10.19
N GLU A 707 -21.67 -23.94 -9.67
CA GLU A 707 -21.31 -22.66 -10.32
C GLU A 707 -20.07 -22.79 -11.18
N PHE A 708 -19.06 -23.52 -10.70
CA PHE A 708 -17.75 -23.60 -11.33
C PHE A 708 -17.45 -25.02 -11.78
N ALA A 709 -17.23 -25.21 -13.09
CA ALA A 709 -16.98 -26.53 -13.66
C ALA A 709 -15.69 -27.18 -13.16
N SER A 710 -14.73 -26.35 -12.69
CA SER A 710 -13.48 -26.78 -12.07
C SER A 710 -13.66 -27.44 -10.70
N ALA A 711 -14.79 -27.25 -10.03
CA ALA A 711 -15.05 -27.84 -8.72
C ALA A 711 -15.65 -29.24 -8.84
N GLY A 712 -15.06 -30.18 -8.08
CA GLY A 712 -15.47 -31.58 -8.05
C GLY A 712 -16.70 -31.83 -7.18
N VAL A 713 -17.55 -32.76 -7.61
CA VAL A 713 -18.74 -33.21 -6.89
C VAL A 713 -18.43 -34.47 -6.07
N ARG A 714 -18.98 -34.53 -4.85
CA ARG A 714 -18.89 -35.72 -3.99
C ARG A 714 -19.48 -36.96 -4.68
N LYS A 715 -18.84 -38.12 -4.54
CA LYS A 715 -19.38 -39.38 -5.07
C LYS A 715 -20.80 -39.63 -4.54
N GLY A 716 -21.72 -40.01 -5.43
CA GLY A 716 -23.11 -40.30 -5.05
C GLY A 716 -24.07 -39.10 -5.09
N LYS A 717 -23.58 -37.87 -5.28
CA LYS A 717 -24.45 -36.69 -5.52
C LYS A 717 -24.92 -36.64 -6.97
N ILE A 718 -26.05 -35.97 -7.19
CA ILE A 718 -26.60 -35.75 -8.54
C ILE A 718 -25.76 -34.68 -9.26
N ILE A 719 -25.40 -34.94 -10.50
CA ILE A 719 -24.74 -34.00 -11.42
C ILE A 719 -25.74 -33.52 -12.49
N SER A 720 -25.33 -32.59 -13.35
CA SER A 720 -26.18 -32.08 -14.44
C SER A 720 -26.76 -33.23 -15.29
N LYS A 721 -27.95 -33.01 -15.87
CA LYS A 721 -28.74 -34.02 -16.62
C LYS A 721 -29.26 -35.20 -15.77
N GLY A 722 -29.16 -35.13 -14.43
CA GLY A 722 -29.80 -36.07 -13.51
C GLY A 722 -29.01 -37.36 -13.25
N HIS A 723 -27.75 -37.43 -13.70
CA HIS A 723 -26.88 -38.56 -13.42
C HIS A 723 -26.29 -38.50 -12.01
N THR A 724 -25.77 -39.61 -11.52
CA THR A 724 -25.06 -39.66 -10.23
C THR A 724 -23.55 -39.59 -10.47
N ALA A 725 -22.84 -38.81 -9.65
CA ALA A 725 -21.38 -38.79 -9.64
C ALA A 725 -20.83 -40.18 -9.32
N HIS A 726 -20.31 -40.89 -10.34
CA HIS A 726 -19.85 -42.27 -10.21
C HIS A 726 -18.49 -42.42 -9.51
N ILE A 727 -17.68 -41.36 -9.55
CA ILE A 727 -16.37 -41.28 -8.88
C ILE A 727 -16.27 -39.95 -8.12
N GLU A 728 -15.38 -39.91 -7.13
CA GLU A 728 -15.12 -38.71 -6.34
C GLU A 728 -14.54 -37.60 -7.22
N GLY A 729 -15.07 -36.38 -7.08
CA GLY A 729 -14.48 -35.20 -7.70
C GLY A 729 -14.74 -35.06 -9.20
N VAL A 730 -15.77 -35.68 -9.78
CA VAL A 730 -16.20 -35.35 -11.15
C VAL A 730 -16.82 -33.96 -11.22
N SER A 731 -16.64 -33.24 -12.32
CA SER A 731 -17.35 -31.98 -12.56
C SER A 731 -18.86 -32.17 -12.53
N TYR A 732 -19.59 -31.20 -11.99
CA TYR A 732 -21.06 -31.17 -12.06
C TYR A 732 -21.58 -31.21 -13.51
N TYR A 733 -20.77 -30.76 -14.47
CA TYR A 733 -21.10 -30.72 -15.89
C TYR A 733 -20.57 -31.93 -16.69
N SER A 734 -20.09 -32.97 -16.00
CA SER A 734 -19.55 -34.16 -16.67
C SER A 734 -20.56 -34.79 -17.65
N GLY A 735 -20.08 -35.10 -18.87
CA GLY A 735 -20.90 -35.63 -19.97
C GLY A 735 -21.23 -34.64 -21.09
N ASP A 736 -20.58 -33.48 -21.13
CA ASP A 736 -20.65 -32.50 -22.23
C ASP A 736 -19.41 -32.48 -23.15
N GLY A 737 -18.34 -33.20 -22.77
CA GLY A 737 -17.11 -33.36 -23.56
C GLY A 737 -16.08 -32.23 -23.38
N LEU A 738 -16.42 -31.16 -22.66
CA LEU A 738 -15.55 -29.98 -22.48
C LEU A 738 -15.15 -29.76 -21.02
N ASN A 739 -16.05 -30.00 -20.08
CA ASN A 739 -15.84 -29.63 -18.69
C ASN A 739 -15.09 -30.71 -17.89
N ARG A 740 -14.10 -30.27 -17.11
CA ARG A 740 -13.31 -31.09 -16.20
C ARG A 740 -13.13 -30.37 -14.87
N SER A 741 -13.17 -31.15 -13.80
CA SER A 741 -12.83 -30.67 -12.46
C SER A 741 -11.32 -30.69 -12.26
N HIS A 742 -10.86 -29.73 -11.48
CA HIS A 742 -9.47 -29.51 -11.10
C HIS A 742 -9.29 -29.44 -9.58
N ILE A 743 -10.38 -29.23 -8.83
CA ILE A 743 -10.39 -29.13 -7.37
C ILE A 743 -11.19 -30.31 -6.80
N MET A 744 -10.60 -31.04 -5.85
CA MET A 744 -11.27 -32.18 -5.21
C MET A 744 -12.18 -31.73 -4.06
N PRO A 745 -13.28 -32.46 -3.75
CA PRO A 745 -14.19 -32.08 -2.67
C PRO A 745 -13.53 -31.81 -1.31
N ASP A 746 -12.53 -32.61 -0.92
CA ASP A 746 -11.83 -32.42 0.36
C ASP A 746 -10.95 -31.17 0.37
N GLU A 747 -10.38 -30.79 -0.77
CA GLU A 747 -9.63 -29.54 -0.93
C GLU A 747 -10.57 -28.33 -0.79
N MET A 748 -11.78 -28.44 -1.34
CA MET A 748 -12.83 -27.43 -1.20
C MET A 748 -13.30 -27.29 0.25
N VAL A 749 -13.51 -28.40 0.97
CA VAL A 749 -13.87 -28.39 2.40
C VAL A 749 -12.78 -27.69 3.21
N SER A 750 -11.52 -28.11 3.02
CA SER A 750 -10.36 -27.55 3.72
C SER A 750 -10.26 -26.04 3.52
N VAL A 751 -10.33 -25.57 2.27
CA VAL A 751 -10.16 -24.15 1.99
C VAL A 751 -11.32 -23.28 2.49
N LEU A 752 -12.55 -23.80 2.49
CA LEU A 752 -13.71 -23.11 3.05
C LEU A 752 -13.63 -23.04 4.59
N GLU A 753 -13.17 -24.11 5.26
CA GLU A 753 -12.90 -24.11 6.70
C GLU A 753 -11.85 -23.06 7.07
N VAL A 754 -10.74 -23.02 6.35
CA VAL A 754 -9.68 -22.01 6.54
C VAL A 754 -10.24 -20.60 6.34
N SER A 755 -10.98 -20.38 5.25
CA SER A 755 -11.56 -19.06 4.94
C SER A 755 -12.52 -18.58 6.02
N LYS A 756 -13.43 -19.46 6.47
CA LYS A 756 -14.38 -19.18 7.54
C LYS A 756 -13.69 -18.80 8.84
N ASN A 757 -12.62 -19.51 9.19
CA ASN A 757 -11.88 -19.28 10.43
C ASN A 757 -10.96 -18.05 10.33
N GLY A 758 -10.50 -17.68 9.13
CA GLY A 758 -9.64 -16.52 8.90
C GLY A 758 -10.35 -15.16 8.93
N LYS A 759 -11.68 -15.12 8.73
CA LYS A 759 -12.49 -13.89 8.82
C LYS A 759 -13.11 -13.65 10.21
N LYS A 760 -13.17 -14.69 11.05
CA LYS A 760 -13.67 -14.57 12.43
C LYS A 760 -12.62 -13.89 13.30
#